data_AF-A0A926PBJ5-F1
#
_entry.id   AF-A0A926PBJ5-F1
#
_cell.length_a   1.000
_cell.length_b   1.000
_cell.length_c   1.000
_cell.angle_alpha   90.00
_cell.angle_beta   90.00
_cell.angle_gamma   90.00
#
_symmetry.space_group_name_H-M   'P 1'
#
loop_
_entity.id
_entity.type
_entity.pdbx_description
1 polymer ?
#
loop_
_entity_poly.entity_id
_entity_poly.type
_entity_poly.pdbx_seq_one_letter_code
_entity_poly.pdbx_strand_id
1 'polypeptide(L)'
;MRCQTLYESLPCIYFRIDSAGVILSVSQFGAAYLGYGVEELTNQSSFSLIHPEDQEKQTDAIAKSINSKLVADCEYRVYSKDNKTLWVTARVRLIPDTDTNPEILLVWEDNTESYQTAAKALQQREQELEALAKLTESIATNLPGSVYRAILHPDGKVSVPFASAGLQELTGIEPKEAMQQPKCLFQLVHPDDQAQFRQAARTALQNLEPFDCEYRLITTSGQTKWVHDRARYCRMSNGDVIVDGVALDISDRKLAEAALRDSEYRYYTLAKMSPVGIFRTDAQGQCIYVNDRWCELAGVSWEESFGEGWVKALHPDDRKHVFREWNRMRNENRPYKVECRFQHPDGAITWVLAEAIAEKGENGEVKGYVGTFTDITANKQAEKALRESREKYRLLFQLFPIGISITDEVGKIIEVNPASEKILGVLSEEHIQRNYDGEEWKIIRSDGTPMPPEEYPSVRALKENCLIENIEQGIVKPGNKISWISVTAAPIPLEGYGVAIAYFDITERKQTDEALRQQFLRERLMGAIQARIRQSLDLTKVLNTTVAEVRQFLQTDRVIIYRFEPNWSGIVIVESVGQGWTPTLGRTIQDDCFVKELCIEPYRQGRIQAVEDIYTTDLTPCYVDLLAQFQVKANLVVPLLQGEKLWGLLVAQHCTQPRQWQLWEIELLKQLATQVGIAIQQAELYQQLEVANQELKRLATLDGLTGLANRRRFDEYIEQEWRRLVREQQPLSLIMCDIDFFKLYNDTYGHQAGDDCLKQVATALRRCVKRPADLVARYGGEEFTVILPHTTAAGAFCLAKSIHQQIRQLRLAHPGSTVSQYVTLSLGVAGLIPCPGVTPAKLIAAADAALYEAKTTGRDRVILVEL
;
A
#
# COMPACT_ATOMS: atom_id res chain seq x y z
N MET A 1 -73.49 51.95 144.76
CA MET A 1 -74.34 51.14 143.86
C MET A 1 -74.35 51.62 142.40
N ARG A 2 -74.54 52.91 142.06
CA ARG A 2 -74.62 53.36 140.65
C ARG A 2 -73.38 53.11 139.77
N CYS A 3 -72.15 53.09 140.31
CA CYS A 3 -70.93 52.88 139.52
C CYS A 3 -70.62 51.41 139.19
N GLN A 4 -71.08 50.46 140.01
CA GLN A 4 -70.74 49.03 139.83
C GLN A 4 -71.49 48.43 138.63
N THR A 5 -72.76 48.79 138.45
CA THR A 5 -73.58 48.37 137.30
C THR A 5 -73.11 48.95 135.96
N LEU A 6 -72.45 50.11 135.96
CA LEU A 6 -71.88 50.72 134.75
C LEU A 6 -70.58 50.02 134.33
N TYR A 7 -69.74 49.66 135.30
CA TYR A 7 -68.49 48.92 135.07
C TYR A 7 -68.71 47.51 134.52
N GLU A 8 -69.75 46.80 134.99
CA GLU A 8 -70.08 45.44 134.51
C GLU A 8 -70.63 45.41 133.06
N SER A 9 -71.04 46.56 132.52
CA SER A 9 -71.64 46.66 131.17
C SER A 9 -70.65 46.95 130.03
N LEU A 10 -69.36 47.18 130.31
CA LEU A 10 -68.34 47.46 129.29
C LEU A 10 -67.79 46.16 128.66
N PRO A 11 -67.63 46.07 127.33
CA PRO A 11 -67.12 44.89 126.64
C PRO A 11 -65.58 44.84 126.69
N CYS A 12 -65.01 44.96 127.89
CA CYS A 12 -63.56 44.88 128.10
C CYS A 12 -63.23 43.69 129.00
N ILE A 13 -62.17 42.96 128.65
CA ILE A 13 -61.67 41.87 129.46
C ILE A 13 -60.86 42.50 130.59
N TYR A 14 -61.43 42.57 131.79
CA TYR A 14 -60.68 42.99 132.96
C TYR A 14 -60.79 42.02 134.12
N PHE A 15 -59.72 41.97 134.90
CA PHE A 15 -59.55 41.19 136.11
C PHE A 15 -59.15 42.12 137.24
N ARG A 16 -59.75 41.95 138.40
CA ARG A 16 -59.23 42.46 139.65
C ARG A 16 -58.54 41.31 140.36
N ILE A 17 -57.25 41.43 140.59
CA ILE A 17 -56.43 40.42 141.24
C ILE A 17 -55.84 40.98 142.53
N ASP A 18 -55.42 40.10 143.43
CA ASP A 18 -54.53 40.49 144.52
C ASP A 18 -53.07 40.60 144.05
N SER A 19 -52.17 41.01 144.95
CA SER A 19 -50.74 41.11 144.65
C SER A 19 -50.06 39.77 144.31
N ALA A 20 -50.69 38.63 144.61
CA ALA A 20 -50.19 37.30 144.24
C ALA A 20 -50.70 36.85 142.86
N GLY A 21 -51.56 37.64 142.20
CA GLY A 21 -52.13 37.31 140.91
C GLY A 21 -53.40 36.46 140.97
N VAL A 22 -53.97 36.25 142.16
CA VAL A 22 -55.24 35.52 142.33
C VAL A 22 -56.39 36.43 141.96
N ILE A 23 -57.30 35.95 141.11
CA ILE A 23 -58.44 36.71 140.60
C ILE A 23 -59.48 36.86 141.70
N LEU A 24 -59.62 38.09 142.18
CA LEU A 24 -60.66 38.49 143.13
C LEU A 24 -62.00 38.72 142.45
N SER A 25 -61.98 39.23 141.23
CA SER A 25 -63.16 39.31 140.36
C SER A 25 -62.76 39.44 138.90
N VAL A 26 -63.62 38.97 138.00
CA VAL A 26 -63.45 39.11 136.55
C VAL A 26 -64.73 39.68 135.95
N SER A 27 -64.57 40.52 134.93
CA SER A 27 -65.70 40.99 134.12
C SER A 27 -66.47 39.82 133.50
N GLN A 28 -67.81 39.91 133.49
CA GLN A 28 -68.64 38.85 132.89
C GLN A 28 -68.35 38.68 131.39
N PHE A 29 -68.07 39.78 130.68
CA PHE A 29 -67.61 39.75 129.30
C PHE A 29 -66.26 39.04 129.16
N GLY A 30 -65.26 39.38 129.99
CA GLY A 30 -63.93 38.76 129.92
C GLY A 30 -63.94 37.26 130.18
N ALA A 31 -64.69 36.81 131.20
CA ALA A 31 -64.87 35.39 131.47
C ALA A 31 -65.52 34.67 130.27
N ALA A 32 -66.62 35.22 129.73
CA ALA A 32 -67.30 34.65 128.57
C ALA A 32 -66.43 34.66 127.30
N TYR A 33 -65.65 35.71 127.06
CA TYR A 33 -64.76 35.83 125.91
C TYR A 33 -63.65 34.77 125.93
N LEU A 34 -63.12 34.47 127.12
CA LEU A 34 -62.17 33.38 127.33
C LEU A 34 -62.85 32.00 127.46
N GLY A 35 -64.18 31.94 127.42
CA GLY A 35 -64.98 30.71 127.49
C GLY A 35 -65.19 30.13 128.89
N TYR A 36 -64.91 30.88 129.96
CA TYR A 36 -65.07 30.47 131.35
C TYR A 36 -66.31 31.10 132.02
N GLY A 37 -66.82 30.45 133.06
CA GLY A 37 -67.77 31.08 134.00
C GLY A 37 -67.05 32.01 134.98
N VAL A 38 -67.68 33.11 135.40
CA VAL A 38 -67.08 34.06 136.36
C VAL A 38 -66.66 33.37 137.67
N GLU A 39 -67.52 32.49 138.20
CA GLU A 39 -67.22 31.72 139.40
C GLU A 39 -66.08 30.71 139.22
N GLU A 40 -65.85 30.20 137.99
CA GLU A 40 -64.74 29.28 137.71
C GLU A 40 -63.38 29.99 137.79
N LEU A 41 -63.32 31.26 137.40
CA LEU A 41 -62.08 32.04 137.38
C LEU A 41 -61.82 32.76 138.71
N THR A 42 -62.86 33.06 139.48
CA THR A 42 -62.70 33.73 140.77
C THR A 42 -61.96 32.80 141.75
N ASN A 43 -61.00 33.33 142.51
CA ASN A 43 -60.02 32.62 143.34
C ASN A 43 -59.02 31.72 142.59
N GLN A 44 -58.97 31.74 141.25
CA GLN A 44 -57.91 31.10 140.48
C GLN A 44 -56.76 32.07 140.19
N SER A 45 -55.58 31.54 139.86
CA SER A 45 -54.44 32.36 139.46
C SER A 45 -54.60 32.86 138.03
N SER A 46 -54.51 34.18 137.82
CA SER A 46 -54.53 34.78 136.48
C SER A 46 -53.39 34.28 135.57
N PHE A 47 -52.26 33.87 136.15
CA PHE A 47 -51.12 33.32 135.41
C PHE A 47 -51.45 32.00 134.71
N SER A 48 -52.42 31.23 135.23
CA SER A 48 -52.84 29.96 134.61
C SER A 48 -53.42 30.16 133.20
N LEU A 49 -53.88 31.38 132.88
CA LEU A 49 -54.41 31.73 131.58
C LEU A 49 -53.32 32.19 130.60
N ILE A 50 -52.08 32.41 131.03
CA ILE A 50 -51.00 32.96 130.21
C ILE A 50 -50.05 31.84 129.76
N HIS A 51 -49.54 31.94 128.54
CA HIS A 51 -48.53 31.03 128.02
C HIS A 51 -47.31 30.97 128.96
N PRO A 52 -46.81 29.76 129.34
CA PRO A 52 -45.77 29.62 130.36
C PRO A 52 -44.52 30.49 130.14
N GLU A 53 -44.03 30.58 128.90
CA GLU A 53 -42.88 31.44 128.55
C GLU A 53 -43.11 32.95 128.72
N ASP A 54 -44.36 33.39 128.75
CA ASP A 54 -44.72 34.80 128.83
C ASP A 54 -45.22 35.23 130.22
N GLN A 55 -45.42 34.30 131.16
CA GLN A 55 -45.94 34.58 132.51
C GLN A 55 -45.04 35.56 133.29
N GLU A 56 -43.72 35.49 133.11
CA GLU A 56 -42.76 36.38 133.77
C GLU A 56 -43.02 37.85 133.41
N LYS A 57 -43.49 38.13 132.18
CA LYS A 57 -43.80 39.50 131.73
C LYS A 57 -44.93 40.13 132.54
N GLN A 58 -45.98 39.35 132.89
CA GLN A 58 -47.07 39.85 133.72
C GLN A 58 -46.59 40.06 135.17
N THR A 59 -45.78 39.15 135.70
CA THR A 59 -45.19 39.30 137.05
C THR A 59 -44.38 40.58 137.17
N ASP A 60 -43.53 40.86 136.18
CA ASP A 60 -42.73 42.09 136.12
C ASP A 60 -43.61 43.34 135.99
N ALA A 61 -44.66 43.29 135.17
CA ALA A 61 -45.59 44.40 135.02
C ALA A 61 -46.37 44.68 136.31
N ILE A 62 -46.83 43.63 137.02
CA ILE A 62 -47.46 43.72 138.34
C ILE A 62 -46.50 44.34 139.35
N ALA A 63 -45.28 43.81 139.47
CA ALA A 63 -44.28 44.31 140.42
C ALA A 63 -43.93 45.79 140.14
N LYS A 64 -43.76 46.17 138.87
CA LYS A 64 -43.54 47.56 138.46
C LYS A 64 -44.71 48.44 138.86
N SER A 65 -45.95 48.01 138.61
CA SER A 65 -47.14 48.78 138.96
C SER A 65 -47.29 48.96 140.48
N ILE A 66 -47.00 47.93 141.30
CA ILE A 66 -47.03 48.04 142.76
C ILE A 66 -45.96 49.01 143.26
N ASN A 67 -44.71 48.82 142.84
CA ASN A 67 -43.56 49.57 143.36
C ASN A 67 -43.56 51.04 142.95
N SER A 68 -43.94 51.34 141.71
CA SER A 68 -43.89 52.69 141.14
C SER A 68 -45.23 53.43 141.14
N LYS A 69 -46.33 52.74 141.46
CA LYS A 69 -47.72 53.23 141.37
C LYS A 69 -48.10 53.78 139.98
N LEU A 70 -47.38 53.38 138.93
CA LEU A 70 -47.62 53.72 137.52
C LEU A 70 -48.28 52.55 136.78
N VAL A 71 -48.91 52.84 135.64
CA VAL A 71 -49.48 51.83 134.74
C VAL A 71 -48.36 51.14 133.97
N ALA A 72 -48.38 49.82 133.87
CA ALA A 72 -47.45 49.03 133.07
C ALA A 72 -48.19 48.26 131.97
N ASP A 73 -47.73 48.38 130.74
CA ASP A 73 -48.24 47.63 129.59
C ASP A 73 -47.26 46.53 129.22
N CYS A 74 -47.78 45.36 128.84
CA CYS A 74 -46.99 44.25 128.32
C CYS A 74 -47.84 43.37 127.40
N GLU A 75 -47.19 42.74 126.42
CA GLU A 75 -47.86 41.89 125.44
C GLU A 75 -47.44 40.44 125.65
N TYR A 76 -48.42 39.55 125.65
CA TYR A 76 -48.19 38.13 125.83
C TYR A 76 -49.32 37.29 125.25
N ARG A 77 -49.03 35.99 125.14
CA ARG A 77 -50.01 35.00 124.69
C ARG A 77 -50.83 34.51 125.88
N VAL A 78 -52.14 34.44 125.72
CA VAL A 78 -53.06 33.79 126.68
C VAL A 78 -53.82 32.67 126.01
N TYR A 79 -54.30 31.74 126.82
CA TYR A 79 -55.12 30.63 126.42
C TYR A 79 -56.55 30.83 126.92
N SER A 80 -57.51 30.73 126.01
CA SER A 80 -58.91 30.51 126.35
C SER A 80 -59.16 29.06 126.79
N LYS A 81 -60.34 28.77 127.35
CA LYS A 81 -60.72 27.42 127.85
C LYS A 81 -60.66 26.33 126.78
N ASP A 82 -60.90 26.69 125.52
CA ASP A 82 -60.79 25.81 124.34
C ASP A 82 -59.36 25.73 123.78
N ASN A 83 -58.35 26.18 124.54
CA ASN A 83 -56.93 26.16 124.22
C ASN A 83 -56.53 27.03 123.00
N LYS A 84 -57.36 27.99 122.58
CA LYS A 84 -56.94 28.96 121.56
C LYS A 84 -55.95 29.95 122.15
N THR A 85 -54.85 30.16 121.44
CA THR A 85 -53.86 31.18 121.79
C THR A 85 -54.30 32.53 121.26
N LEU A 86 -54.51 33.49 122.15
CA LEU A 86 -54.77 34.88 121.84
C LEU A 86 -53.52 35.69 122.18
N TRP A 87 -53.10 36.58 121.29
CA TRP A 87 -52.09 37.59 121.61
C TRP A 87 -52.80 38.79 122.22
N VAL A 88 -52.48 39.09 123.47
CA VAL A 88 -53.13 40.15 124.23
C VAL A 88 -52.11 41.14 124.73
N THR A 89 -52.49 42.41 124.62
CA THR A 89 -51.84 43.51 125.31
C THR A 89 -52.53 43.69 126.64
N ALA A 90 -51.78 43.50 127.71
CA ALA A 90 -52.24 43.63 129.07
C ALA A 90 -51.74 44.93 129.69
N ARG A 91 -52.69 45.70 130.21
CA ARG A 91 -52.46 46.94 130.94
C ARG A 91 -52.73 46.71 132.43
N VAL A 92 -51.70 46.88 133.25
CA VAL A 92 -51.69 46.55 134.68
C VAL A 92 -51.65 47.83 135.51
N ARG A 93 -52.55 47.96 136.50
CA ARG A 93 -52.62 49.16 137.36
C ARG A 93 -53.01 48.84 138.80
N LEU A 94 -52.30 49.41 139.78
CA LEU A 94 -52.62 49.33 141.21
C LEU A 94 -53.87 50.18 141.54
N ILE A 95 -54.80 49.64 142.33
CA ILE A 95 -55.95 50.38 142.85
C ILE A 95 -55.55 51.05 144.17
N PRO A 96 -55.59 52.40 144.29
CA PRO A 96 -55.29 53.08 145.55
C PRO A 96 -56.38 52.79 146.59
N ASP A 97 -56.01 52.74 147.89
CA ASP A 97 -56.91 52.81 149.07
C ASP A 97 -57.36 51.49 149.74
N THR A 98 -56.58 50.41 149.63
CA THR A 98 -56.77 49.17 150.42
C THR A 98 -55.57 48.93 151.35
N ASP A 99 -55.54 49.65 152.49
CA ASP A 99 -54.38 49.74 153.41
C ASP A 99 -53.92 48.42 154.05
N THR A 100 -54.63 47.31 153.87
CA THR A 100 -54.23 45.99 154.37
C THR A 100 -54.02 44.91 153.31
N ASN A 101 -54.39 45.14 152.04
CA ASN A 101 -54.08 44.24 150.92
C ASN A 101 -54.20 44.97 149.57
N PRO A 102 -53.11 45.18 148.80
CA PRO A 102 -53.17 45.89 147.53
C PRO A 102 -53.87 45.06 146.44
N GLU A 103 -54.91 45.64 145.82
CA GLU A 103 -55.61 45.05 144.67
C GLU A 103 -55.14 45.69 143.35
N ILE A 104 -55.07 44.90 142.27
CA ILE A 104 -54.58 45.31 140.96
C ILE A 104 -55.65 45.07 139.90
N LEU A 105 -55.85 46.05 139.03
CA LEU A 105 -56.69 45.94 137.85
C LEU A 105 -55.82 45.59 136.64
N LEU A 106 -56.11 44.45 136.00
CA LEU A 106 -55.60 44.05 134.69
C LEU A 106 -56.68 44.23 133.64
N VAL A 107 -56.34 44.87 132.52
CA VAL A 107 -57.20 44.99 131.34
C VAL A 107 -56.47 44.39 130.14
N TRP A 108 -57.13 43.50 129.41
CA TRP A 108 -56.58 42.81 128.24
C TRP A 108 -57.25 43.28 126.94
N GLU A 109 -56.46 43.48 125.90
CA GLU A 109 -56.87 43.83 124.52
C GLU A 109 -56.26 42.85 123.50
N ASP A 110 -57.08 42.18 122.68
CA ASP A 110 -56.65 41.14 121.73
C ASP A 110 -56.13 41.75 120.41
N ASN A 111 -54.88 41.43 120.06
CA ASN A 111 -54.16 41.91 118.88
C ASN A 111 -53.79 40.79 117.88
N THR A 112 -54.41 39.60 117.97
CA THR A 112 -54.01 38.40 117.21
C THR A 112 -54.02 38.57 115.69
N GLU A 113 -54.97 39.33 115.13
CA GLU A 113 -55.15 39.45 113.67
C GLU A 113 -53.99 40.18 112.98
N SER A 114 -53.43 41.21 113.62
CA SER A 114 -52.36 42.04 113.04
C SER A 114 -51.06 41.26 112.80
N TYR A 115 -50.77 40.27 113.64
CA TYR A 115 -49.55 39.46 113.50
C TYR A 115 -49.64 38.43 112.36
N GLN A 116 -50.84 37.90 112.07
CA GLN A 116 -51.01 36.90 111.02
C GLN A 116 -50.85 37.50 109.61
N THR A 117 -51.16 38.78 109.42
CA THR A 117 -51.05 39.46 108.11
C THR A 117 -49.60 39.69 107.69
N ALA A 118 -48.72 40.06 108.62
CA ALA A 118 -47.32 40.36 108.32
C ALA A 118 -46.52 39.12 107.85
N ALA A 119 -46.80 37.95 108.43
CA ALA A 119 -46.11 36.70 108.07
C ALA A 119 -46.41 36.24 106.63
N LYS A 120 -47.65 36.44 106.15
CA LYS A 120 -48.06 36.03 104.79
C LYS A 120 -47.39 36.84 103.69
N ALA A 121 -47.15 38.13 103.90
CA ALA A 121 -46.55 39.01 102.89
C ALA A 121 -45.08 38.67 102.55
N LEU A 122 -44.32 38.17 103.54
CA LEU A 122 -42.91 37.84 103.39
C LEU A 122 -42.72 36.57 102.56
N GLN A 123 -43.57 35.56 102.78
CA GLN A 123 -43.56 34.30 102.06
C GLN A 123 -43.89 34.45 100.56
N GLN A 124 -44.78 35.39 100.21
CA GLN A 124 -45.18 35.63 98.83
C GLN A 124 -44.05 36.21 97.96
N ARG A 125 -43.19 37.05 98.56
CA ARG A 125 -42.09 37.72 97.84
C ARG A 125 -40.92 36.78 97.53
N GLU A 126 -40.68 35.78 98.37
CA GLU A 126 -39.68 34.74 98.10
C GLU A 126 -40.08 33.86 96.90
N GLN A 127 -41.36 33.51 96.77
CA GLN A 127 -41.85 32.70 95.66
C GLN A 127 -41.73 33.40 94.29
N GLU A 128 -41.96 34.72 94.23
CA GLU A 128 -41.83 35.49 92.98
C GLU A 128 -40.39 35.55 92.45
N LEU A 129 -39.40 35.69 93.35
CA LEU A 129 -37.99 35.73 92.98
C LEU A 129 -37.51 34.37 92.43
N GLU A 130 -37.97 33.26 93.02
CA GLU A 130 -37.61 31.92 92.54
C GLU A 130 -38.22 31.61 91.16
N ALA A 131 -39.45 32.07 90.90
CA ALA A 131 -40.11 31.91 89.60
C ALA A 131 -39.41 32.70 88.48
N LEU A 132 -38.96 33.93 88.76
CA LEU A 132 -38.24 34.77 87.78
C LEU A 132 -36.88 34.16 87.40
N ALA A 133 -36.14 33.59 88.36
CA ALA A 133 -34.87 32.92 88.10
C ALA A 133 -35.05 31.71 87.16
N LYS A 134 -36.03 30.83 87.43
CA LYS A 134 -36.34 29.66 86.59
C LYS A 134 -36.80 30.05 85.17
N LEU A 135 -37.57 31.13 85.04
CA LEU A 135 -38.01 31.63 83.73
C LEU A 135 -36.82 32.10 82.86
N THR A 136 -35.87 32.81 83.46
CA THR A 136 -34.71 33.36 82.74
C THR A 136 -33.80 32.23 82.23
N GLU A 137 -33.61 31.18 83.04
CA GLU A 137 -32.88 29.97 82.65
C GLU A 137 -33.59 29.19 81.53
N SER A 138 -34.92 29.07 81.60
CA SER A 138 -35.71 28.38 80.57
C SER A 138 -35.66 29.09 79.21
N ILE A 139 -35.78 30.42 79.18
CA ILE A 139 -35.70 31.19 77.93
C ILE A 139 -34.32 31.05 77.29
N ALA A 140 -33.26 31.13 78.07
CA ALA A 140 -31.89 31.00 77.58
C ALA A 140 -31.55 29.59 77.08
N THR A 141 -32.23 28.55 77.59
CA THR A 141 -32.05 27.16 77.16
C THR A 141 -32.79 26.84 75.86
N ASN A 142 -33.91 27.52 75.60
CA ASN A 142 -34.74 27.28 74.40
C ASN A 142 -34.31 28.07 73.16
N LEU A 143 -33.39 29.04 73.31
CA LEU A 143 -32.83 29.76 72.16
C LEU A 143 -31.77 28.89 71.47
N PRO A 144 -31.81 28.73 70.13
CA PRO A 144 -30.76 28.02 69.41
C PRO A 144 -29.42 28.75 69.60
N GLY A 145 -28.34 27.99 69.78
CA GLY A 145 -27.01 28.53 70.03
C GLY A 145 -26.73 28.87 71.49
N SER A 146 -25.59 29.53 71.74
CA SER A 146 -25.16 29.92 73.07
C SER A 146 -25.56 31.35 73.38
N VAL A 147 -26.34 31.56 74.44
CA VAL A 147 -26.64 32.88 75.01
C VAL A 147 -25.66 33.12 76.14
N TYR A 148 -24.94 34.25 76.12
CA TYR A 148 -23.96 34.55 77.14
C TYR A 148 -24.02 36.01 77.59
N ARG A 149 -23.62 36.23 78.85
CA ARG A 149 -23.30 37.55 79.39
C ARG A 149 -21.86 37.53 79.87
N ALA A 150 -21.04 38.42 79.33
CA ALA A 150 -19.70 38.69 79.80
C ALA A 150 -19.60 40.11 80.39
N ILE A 151 -18.69 40.32 81.33
CA ILE A 151 -18.36 41.62 81.90
C ILE A 151 -16.87 41.84 81.67
N LEU A 152 -16.56 42.96 81.01
CA LEU A 152 -15.20 43.42 80.77
C LEU A 152 -14.87 44.49 81.82
N HIS A 153 -13.93 44.17 82.69
CA HIS A 153 -13.48 45.07 83.75
C HIS A 153 -12.43 46.07 83.24
N PRO A 154 -12.31 47.28 83.83
CA PRO A 154 -11.31 48.28 83.44
C PRO A 154 -9.85 47.79 83.53
N ASP A 155 -9.58 46.79 84.37
CA ASP A 155 -8.26 46.17 84.53
C ASP A 155 -7.92 45.16 83.42
N GLY A 156 -8.81 44.99 82.44
CA GLY A 156 -8.65 44.07 81.32
C GLY A 156 -9.03 42.63 81.63
N LYS A 157 -9.57 42.33 82.82
CA LYS A 157 -10.14 41.01 83.12
C LYS A 157 -11.52 40.86 82.50
N VAL A 158 -11.83 39.62 82.13
CA VAL A 158 -13.15 39.22 81.63
C VAL A 158 -13.76 38.27 82.65
N SER A 159 -15.00 38.52 83.06
CA SER A 159 -15.83 37.57 83.81
C SER A 159 -17.04 37.19 82.97
N VAL A 160 -17.52 35.96 83.11
CA VAL A 160 -18.71 35.47 82.41
C VAL A 160 -19.70 35.07 83.50
N PRO A 161 -20.59 35.97 83.96
CA PRO A 161 -21.57 35.65 84.99
C PRO A 161 -22.68 34.71 84.52
N PHE A 162 -22.88 34.56 83.20
CA PHE A 162 -23.91 33.69 82.66
C PHE A 162 -23.53 33.17 81.27
N ALA A 163 -23.76 31.87 81.06
CA ALA A 163 -23.79 31.25 79.74
C ALA A 163 -24.85 30.14 79.74
N SER A 164 -25.62 30.03 78.66
CA SER A 164 -26.65 29.00 78.51
C SER A 164 -26.04 27.63 78.22
N ALA A 165 -26.83 26.56 78.42
CA ALA A 165 -26.43 25.18 78.11
C ALA A 165 -25.97 25.00 76.65
N GLY A 166 -26.51 25.80 75.71
CA GLY A 166 -26.09 25.81 74.31
C GLY A 166 -24.61 26.17 74.08
N LEU A 167 -23.91 26.73 75.08
CA LEU A 167 -22.45 26.89 75.02
C LEU A 167 -21.73 25.55 74.86
N GLN A 168 -22.17 24.52 75.58
CA GLN A 168 -21.54 23.21 75.53
C GLN A 168 -21.76 22.54 74.17
N GLU A 169 -22.94 22.66 73.59
CA GLU A 169 -23.23 22.12 72.25
C GLU A 169 -22.42 22.83 71.15
N LEU A 170 -22.20 24.14 71.31
CA LEU A 170 -21.47 24.95 70.34
C LEU A 170 -19.95 24.75 70.46
N THR A 171 -19.41 24.71 71.68
CA THR A 171 -17.97 24.80 71.95
C THR A 171 -17.35 23.53 72.53
N GLY A 172 -18.17 22.68 73.16
CA GLY A 172 -17.73 21.53 73.95
C GLY A 172 -17.22 21.89 75.35
N ILE A 173 -17.37 23.15 75.79
CA ILE A 173 -17.02 23.62 77.14
C ILE A 173 -18.29 23.76 77.97
N GLU A 174 -18.28 23.21 79.18
CA GLU A 174 -19.37 23.35 80.14
C GLU A 174 -19.55 24.82 80.56
N PRO A 175 -20.78 25.36 80.66
CA PRO A 175 -21.01 26.75 81.07
C PRO A 175 -20.27 27.12 82.36
N LYS A 176 -20.29 26.23 83.36
CA LYS A 176 -19.58 26.43 84.63
C LYS A 176 -18.06 26.58 84.46
N GLU A 177 -17.47 25.85 83.52
CA GLU A 177 -16.04 25.94 83.22
C GLU A 177 -15.71 27.28 82.55
N ALA A 178 -16.54 27.73 81.61
CA ALA A 178 -16.39 29.05 80.98
C ALA A 178 -16.55 30.21 81.98
N MET A 179 -17.42 30.07 82.99
CA MET A 179 -17.56 31.05 84.08
C MET A 179 -16.31 31.13 84.97
N GLN A 180 -15.62 30.00 85.19
CA GLN A 180 -14.39 29.93 85.99
C GLN A 180 -13.15 30.39 85.21
N GLN A 181 -13.07 30.05 83.91
CA GLN A 181 -11.95 30.37 83.04
C GLN A 181 -12.39 31.00 81.70
N PRO A 182 -12.88 32.25 81.70
CA PRO A 182 -13.42 32.90 80.48
C PRO A 182 -12.47 32.96 79.28
N LYS A 183 -11.15 32.88 79.51
CA LYS A 183 -10.14 32.93 78.45
C LYS A 183 -10.17 31.71 77.52
N CYS A 184 -10.72 30.58 77.95
CA CYS A 184 -10.77 29.36 77.13
C CYS A 184 -11.60 29.56 75.85
N LEU A 185 -12.69 30.34 75.91
CA LEU A 185 -13.58 30.57 74.77
C LEU A 185 -12.89 31.28 73.60
N PHE A 186 -12.00 32.23 73.88
CA PHE A 186 -11.25 32.96 72.85
C PHE A 186 -10.21 32.09 72.14
N GLN A 187 -9.76 30.99 72.76
CA GLN A 187 -8.77 30.08 72.19
C GLN A 187 -9.39 29.13 71.15
N LEU A 188 -10.72 28.95 71.18
CA LEU A 188 -11.44 28.08 70.27
C LEU A 188 -11.64 28.71 68.88
N VAL A 189 -11.44 30.01 68.72
CA VAL A 189 -11.52 30.66 67.40
C VAL A 189 -10.40 30.13 66.51
N HIS A 190 -10.76 29.65 65.31
CA HIS A 190 -9.83 29.07 64.34
C HIS A 190 -8.67 30.05 64.05
N PRO A 191 -7.40 29.60 64.00
CA PRO A 191 -6.22 30.46 63.87
C PRO A 191 -6.32 31.54 62.79
N ASP A 192 -6.80 31.18 61.61
CA ASP A 192 -6.99 32.10 60.47
C ASP A 192 -7.97 33.24 60.76
N ASP A 193 -9.00 32.98 61.58
CA ASP A 193 -10.09 33.92 61.83
C ASP A 193 -9.84 34.76 63.09
N GLN A 194 -8.83 34.42 63.89
CA GLN A 194 -8.50 35.11 65.16
C GLN A 194 -8.14 36.59 64.96
N ALA A 195 -7.52 36.96 63.83
CA ALA A 195 -7.14 38.34 63.56
C ALA A 195 -8.39 39.20 63.30
N GLN A 196 -9.28 38.71 62.42
CA GLN A 196 -10.54 39.36 62.08
C GLN A 196 -11.47 39.46 63.30
N PHE A 197 -11.63 38.35 64.03
CA PHE A 197 -12.45 38.31 65.25
C PHE A 197 -11.97 39.33 66.30
N ARG A 198 -10.66 39.37 66.59
CA ARG A 198 -10.09 40.34 67.56
C ARG A 198 -10.28 41.79 67.11
N GLN A 199 -10.16 42.08 65.82
CA GLN A 199 -10.37 43.42 65.30
C GLN A 199 -11.84 43.85 65.41
N ALA A 200 -12.77 42.96 65.04
CA ALA A 200 -14.20 43.21 65.17
C ALA A 200 -14.61 43.43 66.64
N ALA A 201 -14.14 42.58 67.57
CA ALA A 201 -14.42 42.71 68.99
C ALA A 201 -13.84 44.00 69.59
N ARG A 202 -12.63 44.40 69.18
CA ARG A 202 -12.00 45.66 69.61
C ARG A 202 -12.77 46.89 69.12
N THR A 203 -13.25 46.86 67.88
CA THR A 203 -14.03 47.96 67.28
C THR A 203 -15.38 48.11 68.00
N ALA A 204 -16.09 46.99 68.20
CA ALA A 204 -17.36 46.97 68.92
C ALA A 204 -17.20 47.49 70.37
N LEU A 205 -16.13 47.10 71.08
CA LEU A 205 -15.84 47.59 72.43
C LEU A 205 -15.51 49.09 72.50
N GLN A 206 -14.75 49.60 71.52
CA GLN A 206 -14.35 51.02 71.48
C GLN A 206 -15.54 51.94 71.19
N ASN A 207 -16.39 51.55 70.24
CA ASN A 207 -17.50 52.38 69.78
C ASN A 207 -18.83 52.07 70.50
N LEU A 208 -18.89 51.00 71.29
CA LEU A 208 -20.13 50.44 71.85
C LEU A 208 -21.16 50.08 70.77
N GLU A 209 -20.68 49.65 69.61
CA GLU A 209 -21.51 49.20 68.49
C GLU A 209 -21.86 47.71 68.61
N PRO A 210 -22.94 47.25 67.95
CA PRO A 210 -23.25 45.82 67.88
C PRO A 210 -22.10 45.03 67.25
N PHE A 211 -21.67 43.97 67.91
CA PHE A 211 -20.78 42.98 67.32
C PHE A 211 -21.60 42.03 66.47
N ASP A 212 -21.15 41.76 65.25
CA ASP A 212 -21.75 40.81 64.31
C ASP A 212 -20.61 40.20 63.47
N CYS A 213 -20.31 38.91 63.70
CA CYS A 213 -19.21 38.24 63.02
C CYS A 213 -19.52 36.76 62.75
N GLU A 214 -19.22 36.30 61.54
CA GLU A 214 -19.15 34.87 61.21
C GLU A 214 -17.69 34.41 61.28
N TYR A 215 -17.39 33.37 62.05
CA TYR A 215 -16.04 32.82 62.18
C TYR A 215 -16.07 31.31 62.41
N ARG A 216 -14.96 30.64 62.15
CA ARG A 216 -14.80 29.23 62.46
C ARG A 216 -14.38 29.06 63.91
N LEU A 217 -15.05 28.17 64.61
CA LEU A 217 -14.75 27.73 65.96
C LEU A 217 -14.31 26.27 65.93
N ILE A 218 -13.22 25.94 66.60
CA ILE A 218 -12.73 24.59 66.82
C ILE A 218 -13.23 24.15 68.19
N THR A 219 -14.11 23.16 68.23
CA THR A 219 -14.63 22.59 69.49
C THR A 219 -13.51 21.91 70.28
N THR A 220 -13.75 21.64 71.57
CA THR A 220 -12.82 20.83 72.40
C THR A 220 -12.56 19.42 71.85
N SER A 221 -13.49 18.87 71.05
CA SER A 221 -13.32 17.60 70.34
C SER A 221 -12.51 17.71 69.03
N GLY A 222 -12.11 18.91 68.62
CA GLY A 222 -11.37 19.19 67.39
C GLY A 222 -12.25 19.39 66.14
N GLN A 223 -13.58 19.41 66.28
CA GLN A 223 -14.49 19.67 65.17
C GLN A 223 -14.50 21.17 64.83
N THR A 224 -14.41 21.51 63.54
CA THR A 224 -14.59 22.90 63.08
C THR A 224 -16.07 23.16 62.80
N LYS A 225 -16.63 24.18 63.45
CA LYS A 225 -18.00 24.69 63.25
C LYS A 225 -17.95 26.13 62.75
N TRP A 226 -18.86 26.50 61.86
CA TRP A 226 -19.08 27.92 61.54
C TRP A 226 -20.04 28.53 62.56
N VAL A 227 -19.65 29.65 63.15
CA VAL A 227 -20.40 30.33 64.19
C VAL A 227 -20.74 31.74 63.74
N HIS A 228 -22.00 32.15 63.93
CA HIS A 228 -22.46 33.53 63.79
C HIS A 228 -22.70 34.11 65.17
N ASP A 229 -21.85 35.03 65.61
CA ASP A 229 -21.92 35.64 66.93
C ASP A 229 -22.37 37.10 66.84
N ARG A 230 -23.36 37.44 67.66
CA ARG A 230 -23.93 38.77 67.77
C ARG A 230 -24.01 39.22 69.21
N ALA A 231 -23.42 40.37 69.53
CA ALA A 231 -23.41 40.90 70.89
C ALA A 231 -23.65 42.41 70.97
N ARG A 232 -24.16 42.88 72.12
CA ARG A 232 -24.33 44.30 72.47
C ARG A 232 -23.49 44.66 73.68
N TYR A 233 -22.93 45.87 73.65
CA TYR A 233 -22.04 46.39 74.68
C TYR A 233 -22.70 47.54 75.44
N CYS A 234 -22.74 47.46 76.77
CA CYS A 234 -23.32 48.45 77.65
C CYS A 234 -22.30 48.85 78.73
N ARG A 235 -21.87 50.12 78.75
CA ARG A 235 -20.92 50.64 79.75
C ARG A 235 -21.63 51.07 81.03
N MET A 236 -21.15 50.58 82.16
CA MET A 236 -21.66 50.86 83.51
C MET A 236 -20.94 52.06 84.15
N SER A 237 -21.57 52.66 85.16
CA SER A 237 -21.03 53.84 85.87
C SER A 237 -19.74 53.56 86.66
N ASN A 238 -19.48 52.30 87.03
CA ASN A 238 -18.27 51.85 87.69
C ASN A 238 -17.10 51.57 86.73
N GLY A 239 -17.30 51.73 85.41
CA GLY A 239 -16.30 51.50 84.37
C GLY A 239 -16.37 50.12 83.71
N ASP A 240 -17.14 49.17 84.24
CA ASP A 240 -17.34 47.85 83.63
C ASP A 240 -18.13 47.97 82.30
N VAL A 241 -17.90 47.05 81.37
CA VAL A 241 -18.71 46.92 80.14
C VAL A 241 -19.39 45.55 80.13
N ILE A 242 -20.71 45.55 80.17
CA ILE A 242 -21.54 44.34 80.03
C ILE A 242 -21.69 44.02 78.55
N VAL A 243 -21.46 42.77 78.18
CA VAL A 243 -21.59 42.22 76.84
C VAL A 243 -22.63 41.11 76.85
N ASP A 244 -23.76 41.35 76.20
CA ASP A 244 -24.84 40.36 76.03
C ASP A 244 -24.84 39.86 74.59
N GLY A 245 -24.64 38.55 74.41
CA GLY A 245 -24.49 37.97 73.07
C GLY A 245 -25.18 36.63 72.86
N VAL A 246 -25.37 36.32 71.57
CA VAL A 246 -25.88 35.04 71.05
C VAL A 246 -24.93 34.56 69.96
N ALA A 247 -24.44 33.33 70.10
CA ALA A 247 -23.60 32.64 69.12
C ALA A 247 -24.34 31.42 68.54
N LEU A 248 -24.60 31.44 67.23
CA LEU A 248 -25.36 30.42 66.48
C LEU A 248 -24.44 29.54 65.63
N ASP A 249 -24.68 28.24 65.57
CA ASP A 249 -24.02 27.35 64.60
C ASP A 249 -24.67 27.52 63.22
N ILE A 250 -23.88 27.88 62.20
CA ILE A 250 -24.30 28.07 60.80
C ILE A 250 -23.64 27.07 59.84
N SER A 251 -23.07 25.98 60.35
CA SER A 251 -22.31 25.00 59.56
C SER A 251 -23.12 24.38 58.41
N ASP A 252 -24.36 23.97 58.67
CA ASP A 252 -25.24 23.36 57.67
C ASP A 252 -25.53 24.31 56.48
N ARG A 253 -25.69 25.60 56.77
CA ARG A 253 -25.90 26.64 55.75
C ARG A 253 -24.70 26.74 54.81
N LYS A 254 -23.48 26.77 55.37
CA LYS A 254 -22.24 26.87 54.57
C LYS A 254 -21.98 25.61 53.74
N LEU A 255 -22.36 24.43 54.23
CA LEU A 255 -22.24 23.18 53.47
C LEU A 255 -23.18 23.13 52.26
N ALA A 256 -24.42 23.60 52.40
CA ALA A 256 -25.38 23.64 51.30
C ALA A 256 -24.97 24.62 50.19
N GLU A 257 -24.48 25.82 50.56
CA GLU A 257 -23.98 26.82 49.60
C GLU A 257 -22.77 26.30 48.81
N ALA A 258 -21.83 25.60 49.48
CA ALA A 258 -20.68 25.00 48.83
C ALA A 258 -21.06 23.87 47.86
N ALA A 259 -22.01 23.02 48.24
CA ALA A 259 -22.48 21.91 47.39
C ALA A 259 -23.18 22.40 46.12
N LEU A 260 -23.96 23.49 46.20
CA LEU A 260 -24.61 24.09 45.04
C LEU A 260 -23.57 24.64 44.04
N ARG A 261 -22.57 25.39 44.56
CA ARG A 261 -21.49 25.96 43.74
C ARG A 261 -20.63 24.89 43.08
N ASP A 262 -20.36 23.79 43.77
CA ASP A 262 -19.61 22.65 43.20
C ASP A 262 -20.39 21.95 42.07
N SER A 263 -21.71 21.80 42.22
CA SER A 263 -22.58 21.26 41.17
C SER A 263 -22.59 22.15 39.92
N GLU A 264 -22.78 23.46 40.07
CA GLU A 264 -22.78 24.43 38.95
C GLU A 264 -21.43 24.43 38.20
N TYR A 265 -20.32 24.46 38.94
CA TYR A 265 -18.98 24.40 38.35
C TYR A 265 -18.71 23.09 37.61
N ARG A 266 -19.20 21.96 38.16
CA ARG A 266 -19.08 20.64 37.54
C ARG A 266 -19.83 20.57 36.22
N TYR A 267 -21.07 21.07 36.15
CA TYR A 267 -21.84 21.12 34.90
C TYR A 267 -21.19 22.03 33.85
N TYR A 268 -20.71 23.21 34.24
CA TYR A 268 -19.98 24.11 33.33
C TYR A 268 -18.73 23.44 32.75
N THR A 269 -17.94 22.77 33.59
CA THR A 269 -16.70 22.10 33.17
C THR A 269 -16.97 20.93 32.22
N LEU A 270 -17.99 20.11 32.50
CA LEU A 270 -18.38 19.01 31.62
C LEU A 270 -18.89 19.50 30.26
N ALA A 271 -19.69 20.56 30.23
CA ALA A 271 -20.17 21.14 28.98
C ALA A 271 -19.02 21.75 28.15
N LYS A 272 -18.05 22.40 28.82
CA LYS A 272 -16.89 23.04 28.18
C LYS A 272 -15.88 22.03 27.61
N MET A 273 -15.61 20.94 28.32
CA MET A 273 -14.65 19.90 27.90
C MET A 273 -15.26 18.84 26.98
N SER A 274 -16.56 18.94 26.64
CA SER A 274 -17.24 17.95 25.82
C SER A 274 -16.64 17.89 24.41
N PRO A 275 -16.26 16.70 23.90
CA PRO A 275 -15.72 16.55 22.54
C PRO A 275 -16.77 16.75 21.44
N VAL A 276 -18.05 16.89 21.83
CA VAL A 276 -19.18 17.19 20.96
C VAL A 276 -19.66 18.64 21.16
N GLY A 277 -20.13 19.25 20.08
CA GLY A 277 -20.74 20.58 20.14
C GLY A 277 -22.12 20.50 20.80
N ILE A 278 -22.29 21.10 21.98
CA ILE A 278 -23.56 21.10 22.71
C ILE A 278 -24.29 22.40 22.37
N PHE A 279 -25.59 22.31 22.12
CA PHE A 279 -26.46 23.47 21.97
C PHE A 279 -27.73 23.32 22.80
N ARG A 280 -28.32 24.46 23.16
CA ARG A 280 -29.62 24.55 23.79
C ARG A 280 -30.45 25.62 23.09
N THR A 281 -31.75 25.37 22.99
CA THR A 281 -32.73 26.29 22.42
C THR A 281 -33.87 26.56 23.40
N ASP A 282 -34.61 27.65 23.18
CA ASP A 282 -35.89 27.87 23.84
C ASP A 282 -37.03 26.99 23.25
N ALA A 283 -38.24 27.12 23.78
CA ALA A 283 -39.42 26.39 23.27
C ALA A 283 -39.78 26.76 21.81
N GLN A 284 -39.36 27.93 21.33
CA GLN A 284 -39.55 28.40 19.97
C GLN A 284 -38.47 27.86 19.00
N GLY A 285 -37.43 27.21 19.51
CA GLY A 285 -36.32 26.64 18.76
C GLY A 285 -35.20 27.64 18.47
N GLN A 286 -35.18 28.79 19.13
CA GLN A 286 -34.11 29.78 19.03
C GLN A 286 -32.93 29.36 19.91
N CYS A 287 -31.70 29.47 19.40
CA CYS A 287 -30.51 29.08 20.14
C CYS A 287 -30.22 30.05 21.28
N ILE A 288 -30.14 29.51 22.51
CA ILE A 288 -29.92 30.24 23.76
C ILE A 288 -28.61 29.84 24.47
N TYR A 289 -27.95 28.78 24.00
CA TYR A 289 -26.60 28.41 24.44
C TYR A 289 -25.93 27.50 23.41
N VAL A 290 -24.63 27.68 23.22
CA VAL A 290 -23.72 26.68 22.63
C VAL A 290 -22.43 26.62 23.44
N ASN A 291 -21.72 25.48 23.40
CA ASN A 291 -20.37 25.39 23.99
C ASN A 291 -19.27 25.73 22.96
N ASP A 292 -18.03 25.88 23.44
CA ASP A 292 -16.86 26.20 22.61
C ASP A 292 -16.68 25.22 21.45
N ARG A 293 -16.90 23.92 21.71
CA ARG A 293 -16.76 22.87 20.68
C ARG A 293 -17.77 23.05 19.53
N TRP A 294 -18.99 23.50 19.82
CA TRP A 294 -19.96 23.79 18.78
C TRP A 294 -19.49 24.95 17.88
N CYS A 295 -18.96 26.02 18.48
CA CYS A 295 -18.40 27.17 17.74
C CYS A 295 -17.23 26.74 16.85
N GLU A 296 -16.34 25.87 17.34
CA GLU A 296 -15.23 25.31 16.56
C GLU A 296 -15.72 24.52 15.33
N LEU A 297 -16.73 23.66 15.52
CA LEU A 297 -17.28 22.84 14.43
C LEU A 297 -18.03 23.66 13.39
N ALA A 298 -18.71 24.72 13.83
CA ALA A 298 -19.51 25.61 12.98
C ALA A 298 -18.68 26.73 12.33
N GLY A 299 -17.50 27.04 12.88
CA GLY A 299 -16.63 28.13 12.42
C GLY A 299 -17.16 29.53 12.71
N VAL A 300 -18.14 29.66 13.61
CA VAL A 300 -18.80 30.92 13.96
C VAL A 300 -18.78 31.12 15.47
N SER A 301 -18.85 32.37 15.89
CA SER A 301 -18.91 32.73 17.31
C SER A 301 -20.26 32.42 17.94
N TRP A 302 -20.30 32.39 19.28
CA TRP A 302 -21.55 32.25 20.04
C TRP A 302 -22.54 33.36 19.67
N GLU A 303 -22.07 34.61 19.59
CA GLU A 303 -22.87 35.78 19.26
C GLU A 303 -23.55 35.67 17.89
N GLU A 304 -22.86 35.07 16.92
CA GLU A 304 -23.40 34.85 15.57
C GLU A 304 -24.38 33.68 15.49
N SER A 305 -24.33 32.75 16.45
CA SER A 305 -25.21 31.57 16.50
C SER A 305 -26.50 31.79 17.28
N PHE A 306 -26.55 32.84 18.11
CA PHE A 306 -27.72 33.21 18.93
C PHE A 306 -29.00 33.37 18.10
N GLY A 307 -30.13 32.96 18.67
CA GLY A 307 -31.43 33.07 18.00
C GLY A 307 -31.55 32.12 16.81
N GLU A 308 -31.78 32.67 15.62
CA GLU A 308 -31.77 31.92 14.34
C GLU A 308 -30.38 31.90 13.68
N GLY A 309 -29.35 32.43 14.35
CA GLY A 309 -28.00 32.58 13.81
C GLY A 309 -27.33 31.28 13.39
N TRP A 310 -27.57 30.19 14.14
CA TRP A 310 -27.03 28.85 13.88
C TRP A 310 -27.36 28.30 12.47
N VAL A 311 -28.43 28.79 11.85
CA VAL A 311 -28.87 28.42 10.50
C VAL A 311 -27.84 28.81 9.45
N LYS A 312 -27.11 29.92 9.67
CA LYS A 312 -26.10 30.42 8.73
C LYS A 312 -24.90 29.48 8.64
N ALA A 313 -24.58 28.79 9.74
CA ALA A 313 -23.50 27.82 9.80
C ALA A 313 -23.81 26.54 9.00
N LEU A 314 -25.09 26.24 8.71
CA LEU A 314 -25.45 25.11 7.85
C LEU A 314 -25.14 25.40 6.38
N HIS A 315 -24.63 24.38 5.69
CA HIS A 315 -24.43 24.38 4.25
C HIS A 315 -25.76 24.67 3.52
N PRO A 316 -25.78 25.55 2.49
CA PRO A 316 -27.01 26.00 1.81
C PRO A 316 -27.96 24.88 1.37
N ASP A 317 -27.41 23.79 0.83
CA ASP A 317 -28.19 22.63 0.37
C ASP A 317 -28.89 21.88 1.52
N ASP A 318 -28.31 21.88 2.72
CA ASP A 318 -28.77 21.06 3.84
C ASP A 318 -29.82 21.81 4.68
N ARG A 319 -29.83 23.15 4.64
CA ARG A 319 -30.74 24.02 5.41
C ARG A 319 -32.20 23.58 5.32
N LYS A 320 -32.72 23.35 4.12
CA LYS A 320 -34.13 22.98 3.91
C LYS A 320 -34.48 21.65 4.56
N HIS A 321 -33.57 20.67 4.50
CA HIS A 321 -33.78 19.35 5.08
C HIS A 321 -33.70 19.39 6.60
N VAL A 322 -32.64 20.02 7.14
CA VAL A 322 -32.41 20.20 8.56
C VAL A 322 -33.60 20.90 9.24
N PHE A 323 -34.10 22.00 8.66
CA PHE A 323 -35.28 22.69 9.19
C PHE A 323 -36.55 21.85 9.15
N ARG A 324 -36.76 21.06 8.10
CA ARG A 324 -37.93 20.19 7.98
C ARG A 324 -37.93 19.15 9.09
N GLU A 325 -36.80 18.48 9.31
CA GLU A 325 -36.67 17.47 10.36
C GLU A 325 -36.75 18.10 11.76
N TRP A 326 -36.23 19.32 11.93
CA TRP A 326 -36.31 20.10 13.18
C TRP A 326 -37.76 20.44 13.53
N ASN A 327 -38.50 21.03 12.60
CA ASN A 327 -39.93 21.34 12.80
C ASN A 327 -40.76 20.09 13.06
N ARG A 328 -40.43 18.98 12.41
CA ARG A 328 -41.11 17.72 12.61
C ARG A 328 -40.81 17.10 13.97
N MET A 329 -39.59 17.22 14.50
CA MET A 329 -39.31 16.87 15.90
C MET A 329 -40.17 17.69 16.87
N ARG A 330 -40.24 19.02 16.66
CA ARG A 330 -41.01 19.92 17.53
C ARG A 330 -42.50 19.58 17.58
N ASN A 331 -43.08 19.24 16.42
CA ASN A 331 -44.51 18.97 16.30
C ASN A 331 -44.90 17.53 16.69
N GLU A 332 -44.03 16.54 16.42
CA GLU A 332 -44.35 15.12 16.60
C GLU A 332 -43.69 14.50 17.86
N ASN A 333 -42.90 15.27 18.61
CA ASN A 333 -42.18 14.83 19.83
C ASN A 333 -41.35 13.54 19.63
N ARG A 334 -40.63 13.47 18.51
CA ARG A 334 -39.74 12.35 18.13
C ARG A 334 -38.26 12.71 18.32
N PRO A 335 -37.35 11.73 18.50
CA PRO A 335 -35.92 12.02 18.54
C PRO A 335 -35.45 12.72 17.26
N TYR A 336 -34.71 13.82 17.39
CA TYR A 336 -34.10 14.51 16.26
C TYR A 336 -32.72 13.89 15.99
N LYS A 337 -32.47 13.41 14.77
CA LYS A 337 -31.19 12.87 14.32
C LYS A 337 -31.00 13.14 12.83
N VAL A 338 -30.03 13.98 12.48
CA VAL A 338 -29.78 14.41 11.10
C VAL A 338 -28.27 14.55 10.85
N GLU A 339 -27.77 13.98 9.77
CA GLU A 339 -26.44 14.30 9.25
C GLU A 339 -26.52 15.54 8.37
N CYS A 340 -25.66 16.52 8.63
CA CYS A 340 -25.61 17.74 7.84
C CYS A 340 -24.18 18.29 7.78
N ARG A 341 -23.97 19.25 6.88
CA ARG A 341 -22.70 19.94 6.72
C ARG A 341 -22.76 21.31 7.39
N PHE A 342 -21.76 21.61 8.21
CA PHE A 342 -21.42 22.99 8.52
C PHE A 342 -20.51 23.56 7.45
N GLN A 343 -20.70 24.84 7.13
CA GLN A 343 -19.87 25.60 6.22
C GLN A 343 -19.30 26.81 6.97
N HIS A 344 -17.99 26.78 7.19
CA HIS A 344 -17.25 27.86 7.81
C HIS A 344 -17.26 29.11 6.91
N PRO A 345 -17.06 30.32 7.46
CA PRO A 345 -16.98 31.55 6.68
C PRO A 345 -15.87 31.55 5.59
N ASP A 346 -14.80 30.80 5.79
CA ASP A 346 -13.70 30.61 4.82
C ASP A 346 -14.02 29.58 3.71
N GLY A 347 -15.19 28.94 3.78
CA GLY A 347 -15.65 27.92 2.84
C GLY A 347 -15.32 26.48 3.23
N ALA A 348 -14.62 26.23 4.35
CA ALA A 348 -14.35 24.88 4.83
C ALA A 348 -15.65 24.16 5.23
N ILE A 349 -15.70 22.84 4.96
CA ILE A 349 -16.89 22.02 5.22
C ILE A 349 -16.56 20.98 6.29
N THR A 350 -17.39 20.95 7.34
CA THR A 350 -17.32 19.96 8.43
C THR A 350 -18.60 19.12 8.40
N TRP A 351 -18.49 17.80 8.32
CA TRP A 351 -19.65 16.92 8.42
C TRP A 351 -19.99 16.67 9.89
N VAL A 352 -21.25 16.91 10.26
CA VAL A 352 -21.72 16.76 11.64
C VAL A 352 -22.99 15.91 11.71
N LEU A 353 -23.06 15.06 12.73
CA LEU A 353 -24.29 14.41 13.15
C LEU A 353 -24.96 15.24 14.25
N ALA A 354 -26.14 15.76 13.97
CA ALA A 354 -26.96 16.54 14.88
C ALA A 354 -28.00 15.65 15.57
N GLU A 355 -27.98 15.60 16.91
CA GLU A 355 -28.96 14.88 17.71
C GLU A 355 -29.59 15.82 18.75
N ALA A 356 -30.91 15.76 18.97
CA ALA A 356 -31.55 16.61 19.96
C ALA A 356 -32.80 15.97 20.59
N ILE A 357 -33.06 16.37 21.84
CA ILE A 357 -34.24 15.97 22.62
C ILE A 357 -34.92 17.20 23.23
N ALA A 358 -36.21 17.06 23.54
CA ALA A 358 -36.97 18.10 24.24
C ALA A 358 -36.62 18.10 25.73
N GLU A 359 -36.29 19.27 26.26
CA GLU A 359 -36.11 19.53 27.69
C GLU A 359 -37.48 19.90 28.28
N LYS A 360 -38.00 19.06 29.18
CA LYS A 360 -39.34 19.21 29.77
C LYS A 360 -39.25 19.72 31.22
N GLY A 361 -40.16 20.61 31.59
CA GLY A 361 -40.36 21.04 32.98
C GLY A 361 -41.08 19.99 33.83
N GLU A 362 -41.24 20.26 35.13
CA GLU A 362 -41.88 19.36 36.10
C GLU A 362 -43.33 18.97 35.72
N ASN A 363 -44.02 19.85 35.01
CA ASN A 363 -45.41 19.64 34.56
C ASN A 363 -45.49 19.00 33.15
N GLY A 364 -44.36 18.59 32.56
CA GLY A 364 -44.29 18.02 31.21
C GLY A 364 -44.29 19.03 30.07
N GLU A 365 -44.36 20.33 30.37
CA GLU A 365 -44.23 21.44 29.41
C GLU A 365 -42.82 21.48 28.77
N VAL A 366 -42.72 21.74 27.47
CA VAL A 366 -41.42 21.84 26.79
C VAL A 366 -40.83 23.22 27.09
N LYS A 367 -39.69 23.26 27.80
CA LYS A 367 -38.95 24.48 28.09
C LYS A 367 -37.98 24.86 26.97
N GLY A 368 -37.54 23.86 26.20
CA GLY A 368 -36.58 24.04 25.11
C GLY A 368 -36.11 22.71 24.56
N TYR A 369 -35.04 22.75 23.77
CA TYR A 369 -34.41 21.55 23.22
C TYR A 369 -32.90 21.59 23.46
N VAL A 370 -32.34 20.47 23.89
CA VAL A 370 -30.90 20.29 24.08
C VAL A 370 -30.41 19.22 23.12
N GLY A 371 -29.25 19.46 22.51
CA GLY A 371 -28.70 18.55 21.53
C GLY A 371 -27.19 18.64 21.39
N THR A 372 -26.66 17.71 20.61
CA THR A 372 -25.23 17.55 20.34
C THR A 372 -24.97 17.54 18.83
N PHE A 373 -23.79 18.01 18.45
CA PHE A 373 -23.21 17.90 17.12
C PHE A 373 -21.88 17.14 17.24
N THR A 374 -21.79 15.99 16.57
CA THR A 374 -20.58 15.16 16.55
C THR A 374 -19.93 15.26 15.18
N ASP A 375 -18.63 15.55 15.12
CA ASP A 375 -17.87 15.54 13.86
C ASP A 375 -17.76 14.11 13.31
N ILE A 376 -18.26 13.91 12.08
CA ILE A 376 -18.21 12.62 11.36
C ILE A 376 -17.39 12.73 10.07
N THR A 377 -16.57 13.79 9.92
CA THR A 377 -15.78 14.06 8.71
C THR A 377 -14.79 12.93 8.41
N ALA A 378 -14.07 12.43 9.43
CA ALA A 378 -13.14 11.30 9.27
C ALA A 378 -13.85 10.03 8.78
N ASN A 379 -15.05 9.75 9.30
CA ASN A 379 -15.84 8.59 8.86
C ASN A 379 -16.29 8.74 7.40
N LYS A 380 -16.78 9.92 7.00
CA LYS A 380 -17.16 10.17 5.60
C LYS A 380 -15.97 10.10 4.64
N GLN A 381 -14.79 10.57 5.06
CA GLN A 381 -13.56 10.46 4.28
C GLN A 381 -13.09 9.01 4.14
N ALA A 382 -13.15 8.21 5.21
CA ALA A 382 -12.80 6.79 5.16
C ALA A 382 -13.78 5.98 4.28
N GLU A 383 -15.08 6.24 4.39
CA GLU A 383 -16.10 5.61 3.54
C GLU A 383 -15.89 5.95 2.07
N LYS A 384 -15.63 7.24 1.77
CA LYS A 384 -15.30 7.69 0.41
C LYS A 384 -14.02 7.06 -0.10
N ALA A 385 -12.95 7.03 0.68
CA ALA A 385 -11.67 6.45 0.29
C ALA A 385 -11.78 4.94 0.03
N LEU A 386 -12.53 4.22 0.87
CA LEU A 386 -12.81 2.79 0.67
C LEU A 386 -13.62 2.56 -0.60
N ARG A 387 -14.67 3.36 -0.84
CA ARG A 387 -15.46 3.30 -2.07
C ARG A 387 -14.62 3.59 -3.31
N GLU A 388 -13.77 4.63 -3.27
CA GLU A 388 -12.86 4.97 -4.36
C GLU A 388 -11.83 3.87 -4.61
N SER A 389 -11.26 3.27 -3.57
CA SER A 389 -10.33 2.15 -3.68
C SER A 389 -11.00 0.92 -4.28
N ARG A 390 -12.22 0.59 -3.83
CA ARG A 390 -13.01 -0.54 -4.33
C ARG A 390 -13.41 -0.36 -5.80
N GLU A 391 -13.85 0.83 -6.19
CA GLU A 391 -14.15 1.13 -7.60
C GLU A 391 -12.89 1.13 -8.47
N LYS A 392 -11.76 1.66 -7.97
CA LYS A 392 -10.46 1.58 -8.66
C LYS A 392 -10.04 0.13 -8.89
N TYR A 393 -10.08 -0.72 -7.86
CA TYR A 393 -9.78 -2.15 -7.99
C TYR A 393 -10.72 -2.80 -9.00
N ARG A 394 -12.04 -2.62 -8.88
CA ARG A 394 -13.04 -3.20 -9.79
C ARG A 394 -12.78 -2.81 -11.24
N LEU A 395 -12.52 -1.53 -11.50
CA LEU A 395 -12.24 -1.02 -12.85
C LEU A 395 -10.92 -1.58 -13.40
N LEU A 396 -9.84 -1.54 -12.63
CA LEU A 396 -8.54 -2.07 -13.05
C LEU A 396 -8.64 -3.57 -13.34
N PHE A 397 -9.19 -4.33 -12.41
CA PHE A 397 -9.39 -5.78 -12.55
C PHE A 397 -10.21 -6.10 -13.80
N GLN A 398 -11.34 -5.42 -14.04
CA GLN A 398 -12.21 -5.68 -15.20
C GLN A 398 -11.67 -5.22 -16.55
N LEU A 399 -10.95 -4.10 -16.60
CA LEU A 399 -10.55 -3.44 -17.86
C LEU A 399 -9.17 -3.87 -18.34
N PHE A 400 -8.29 -4.36 -17.46
CA PHE A 400 -6.95 -4.74 -17.86
C PHE A 400 -6.98 -5.87 -18.92
N PRO A 401 -6.28 -5.73 -20.05
CA PRO A 401 -6.23 -6.74 -21.12
C PRO A 401 -5.27 -7.89 -20.78
N ILE A 402 -5.01 -8.11 -19.49
CA ILE A 402 -4.24 -9.23 -18.96
C ILE A 402 -5.22 -10.12 -18.17
N GLY A 403 -5.12 -11.43 -18.35
CA GLY A 403 -5.87 -12.38 -17.54
C GLY A 403 -5.33 -12.36 -16.13
N ILE A 404 -6.22 -12.20 -15.16
CA ILE A 404 -5.90 -12.24 -13.73
C ILE A 404 -6.77 -13.34 -13.13
N SER A 405 -6.14 -14.25 -12.40
CA SER A 405 -6.78 -15.25 -11.55
C SER A 405 -6.21 -15.14 -10.15
N ILE A 406 -7.06 -15.18 -9.13
CA ILE A 406 -6.66 -15.17 -7.71
C ILE A 406 -7.13 -16.46 -7.08
N THR A 407 -6.30 -17.07 -6.25
CA THR A 407 -6.62 -18.30 -5.54
C THR A 407 -6.82 -18.09 -4.04
N ASP A 408 -7.46 -19.06 -3.38
CA ASP A 408 -7.36 -19.25 -1.93
C ASP A 408 -6.02 -19.91 -1.53
N GLU A 409 -5.84 -20.11 -0.23
CA GLU A 409 -4.64 -20.72 0.38
C GLU A 409 -4.36 -22.17 -0.07
N VAL A 410 -5.37 -22.86 -0.61
CA VAL A 410 -5.27 -24.25 -1.09
C VAL A 410 -5.09 -24.30 -2.62
N GLY A 411 -5.10 -23.15 -3.29
CA GLY A 411 -4.91 -23.00 -4.73
C GLY A 411 -6.19 -22.92 -5.55
N LYS A 412 -7.36 -23.04 -4.92
CA LYS A 412 -8.65 -22.97 -5.63
C LYS A 412 -8.85 -21.56 -6.16
N ILE A 413 -9.25 -21.44 -7.42
CA ILE A 413 -9.45 -20.13 -8.06
C ILE A 413 -10.74 -19.49 -7.52
N ILE A 414 -10.64 -18.31 -6.93
CA ILE A 414 -11.75 -17.60 -6.29
C ILE A 414 -12.18 -16.33 -7.04
N GLU A 415 -11.28 -15.68 -7.76
CA GLU A 415 -11.59 -14.52 -8.60
C GLU A 415 -10.89 -14.60 -9.95
N VAL A 416 -11.59 -14.21 -11.01
CA VAL A 416 -11.03 -14.09 -12.37
C VAL A 416 -11.57 -12.85 -13.05
N ASN A 417 -10.76 -12.20 -13.86
CA ASN A 417 -11.21 -11.05 -14.64
C ASN A 417 -11.73 -11.45 -16.04
N PRO A 418 -12.49 -10.57 -16.74
CA PRO A 418 -13.03 -10.89 -18.06
C PRO A 418 -11.98 -11.18 -19.14
N ALA A 419 -10.75 -10.67 -18.99
CA ALA A 419 -9.66 -10.96 -19.93
C ALA A 419 -9.19 -12.42 -19.81
N SER A 420 -9.25 -13.01 -18.61
CA SER A 420 -8.93 -14.43 -18.38
C SER A 420 -9.77 -15.36 -19.26
N GLU A 421 -11.07 -15.10 -19.35
CA GLU A 421 -12.00 -15.87 -20.18
C GLU A 421 -11.63 -15.80 -21.66
N LYS A 422 -11.26 -14.62 -22.17
CA LYS A 422 -10.84 -14.44 -23.57
C LYS A 422 -9.53 -15.17 -23.87
N ILE A 423 -8.54 -15.06 -22.98
CA ILE A 423 -7.20 -15.62 -23.20
C ILE A 423 -7.22 -17.14 -23.07
N LEU A 424 -7.83 -17.66 -22.01
CA LEU A 424 -7.85 -19.09 -21.72
C LEU A 424 -8.99 -19.82 -22.45
N GLY A 425 -10.03 -19.12 -22.89
CA GLY A 425 -11.21 -19.73 -23.51
C GLY A 425 -12.05 -20.56 -22.53
N VAL A 426 -11.92 -20.29 -21.22
CA VAL A 426 -12.66 -20.94 -20.14
C VAL A 426 -13.60 -19.91 -19.54
N LEU A 427 -14.89 -20.23 -19.46
CA LEU A 427 -15.90 -19.34 -18.89
C LEU A 427 -15.55 -19.01 -17.44
N SER A 428 -15.81 -17.77 -17.03
CA SER A 428 -15.49 -17.31 -15.66
C SER A 428 -16.07 -18.21 -14.57
N GLU A 429 -17.31 -18.71 -14.76
CA GLU A 429 -17.98 -19.64 -13.82
C GLU A 429 -17.33 -21.02 -13.74
N GLU A 430 -16.78 -21.51 -14.84
CA GLU A 430 -16.05 -22.78 -14.88
C GLU A 430 -14.66 -22.60 -14.27
N HIS A 431 -14.01 -21.48 -14.56
CA HIS A 431 -12.65 -21.18 -14.12
C HIS A 431 -12.55 -21.14 -12.59
N ILE A 432 -13.51 -20.53 -11.89
CA ILE A 432 -13.56 -20.48 -10.42
C ILE A 432 -13.86 -21.84 -9.75
N GLN A 433 -14.22 -22.87 -10.53
CA GLN A 433 -14.36 -24.24 -10.01
C GLN A 433 -13.05 -25.04 -10.13
N ARG A 434 -12.06 -24.52 -10.87
CA ARG A 434 -10.79 -25.20 -11.10
C ARG A 434 -9.77 -24.88 -10.01
N ASN A 435 -8.80 -25.78 -9.89
CA ASN A 435 -7.60 -25.55 -9.10
C ASN A 435 -6.48 -25.02 -10.01
N TYR A 436 -5.60 -24.18 -9.46
CA TYR A 436 -4.42 -23.65 -10.17
C TYR A 436 -3.42 -24.72 -10.69
N ASP A 437 -3.51 -25.95 -10.21
CA ASP A 437 -2.68 -27.11 -10.52
C ASP A 437 -3.48 -28.26 -11.17
N GLY A 438 -4.73 -28.01 -11.54
CA GLY A 438 -5.61 -29.02 -12.12
C GLY A 438 -5.06 -29.64 -13.41
N GLU A 439 -5.26 -30.96 -13.58
CA GLU A 439 -4.85 -31.70 -14.78
C GLU A 439 -5.49 -31.19 -16.08
N GLU A 440 -6.60 -30.46 -15.95
CA GLU A 440 -7.36 -29.83 -17.02
C GLU A 440 -6.55 -28.78 -17.80
N TRP A 441 -5.54 -28.16 -17.18
CA TRP A 441 -4.78 -27.06 -17.78
C TRP A 441 -3.83 -27.50 -18.89
N LYS A 442 -3.38 -28.77 -18.88
CA LYS A 442 -2.48 -29.36 -19.90
C LYS A 442 -1.42 -28.38 -20.40
N ILE A 443 -0.52 -27.99 -19.50
CA ILE A 443 0.50 -26.97 -19.78
C ILE A 443 1.72 -27.60 -20.44
N ILE A 444 2.29 -26.92 -21.43
CA ILE A 444 3.54 -27.27 -22.09
C ILE A 444 4.57 -26.16 -21.93
N ARG A 445 5.85 -26.53 -21.89
CA ARG A 445 6.98 -25.59 -21.90
C ARG A 445 7.16 -24.97 -23.30
N SER A 446 8.01 -23.96 -23.39
CA SER A 446 8.37 -23.28 -24.65
C SER A 446 8.98 -24.19 -25.71
N ASP A 447 9.51 -25.35 -25.34
CA ASP A 447 10.04 -26.38 -26.25
C ASP A 447 9.00 -27.42 -26.71
N GLY A 448 7.75 -27.32 -26.22
CA GLY A 448 6.66 -28.23 -26.53
C GLY A 448 6.54 -29.45 -25.62
N THR A 449 7.43 -29.63 -24.64
CA THR A 449 7.33 -30.72 -23.66
C THR A 449 6.24 -30.46 -22.61
N PRO A 450 5.51 -31.48 -22.14
CA PRO A 450 4.55 -31.31 -21.04
C PRO A 450 5.24 -30.78 -19.77
N MET A 451 4.65 -29.75 -19.16
CA MET A 451 5.08 -29.20 -17.87
C MET A 451 4.32 -29.94 -16.76
N PRO A 452 5.00 -30.51 -15.75
CA PRO A 452 4.34 -31.14 -14.62
C PRO A 452 3.74 -30.08 -13.68
N PRO A 453 2.62 -30.37 -12.98
CA PRO A 453 1.93 -29.39 -12.14
C PRO A 453 2.81 -28.74 -11.05
N GLU A 454 3.79 -29.46 -10.52
CA GLU A 454 4.70 -28.94 -9.49
C GLU A 454 5.61 -27.83 -10.01
N GLU A 455 5.80 -27.73 -11.33
CA GLU A 455 6.57 -26.68 -12.00
C GLU A 455 5.72 -25.48 -12.41
N TYR A 456 4.38 -25.55 -12.28
CA TYR A 456 3.51 -24.45 -12.67
C TYR A 456 3.88 -23.18 -11.89
N PRO A 457 3.94 -22.01 -12.56
CA PRO A 457 4.34 -20.75 -11.91
C PRO A 457 3.52 -20.44 -10.66
N SER A 458 2.22 -20.76 -10.71
CA SER A 458 1.26 -20.59 -9.63
C SER A 458 1.57 -21.48 -8.42
N VAL A 459 1.90 -22.75 -8.64
CA VAL A 459 2.28 -23.73 -7.59
C VAL A 459 3.62 -23.36 -6.96
N ARG A 460 4.59 -23.00 -7.79
CA ARG A 460 5.91 -22.57 -7.32
C ARG A 460 5.82 -21.29 -6.49
N ALA A 461 5.04 -20.30 -6.93
CA ALA A 461 4.85 -19.06 -6.18
C ALA A 461 4.25 -19.31 -4.78
N LEU A 462 3.29 -20.23 -4.66
CA LEU A 462 2.71 -20.60 -3.35
C LEU A 462 3.69 -21.39 -2.48
N LYS A 463 4.33 -22.41 -3.04
CA LYS A 463 5.20 -23.34 -2.31
C LYS A 463 6.54 -22.71 -1.89
N GLU A 464 7.13 -21.92 -2.77
CA GLU A 464 8.39 -21.21 -2.53
C GLU A 464 8.16 -19.86 -1.84
N ASN A 465 6.89 -19.41 -1.75
CA ASN A 465 6.49 -18.11 -1.21
C ASN A 465 7.26 -16.94 -1.83
N CYS A 466 7.34 -16.92 -3.16
CA CYS A 466 8.14 -15.95 -3.91
C CYS A 466 7.45 -15.53 -5.22
N LEU A 467 7.92 -14.43 -5.80
CA LEU A 467 7.47 -13.95 -7.09
C LEU A 467 8.12 -14.78 -8.22
N ILE A 468 7.29 -15.40 -9.07
CA ILE A 468 7.70 -16.10 -10.28
C ILE A 468 7.27 -15.26 -11.47
N GLU A 469 8.21 -14.83 -12.31
CA GLU A 469 7.92 -13.87 -13.40
C GLU A 469 8.25 -14.42 -14.79
N ASN A 470 7.49 -13.96 -15.78
CA ASN A 470 7.80 -14.10 -17.21
C ASN A 470 8.02 -15.55 -17.67
N ILE A 471 7.27 -16.49 -17.09
CA ILE A 471 7.34 -17.89 -17.53
C ILE A 471 6.43 -18.06 -18.75
N GLU A 472 7.05 -18.34 -19.89
CA GLU A 472 6.34 -18.64 -21.13
C GLU A 472 5.91 -20.10 -21.17
N GLN A 473 4.60 -20.31 -21.30
CA GLN A 473 4.02 -21.64 -21.35
C GLN A 473 2.85 -21.69 -22.33
N GLY A 474 2.63 -22.87 -22.91
CA GLY A 474 1.50 -23.13 -23.79
C GLY A 474 0.38 -23.83 -23.03
N ILE A 475 -0.85 -23.42 -23.24
CA ILE A 475 -2.04 -24.12 -22.75
C ILE A 475 -2.68 -24.85 -23.93
N VAL A 476 -2.79 -26.18 -23.81
CA VAL A 476 -3.37 -27.02 -24.86
C VAL A 476 -4.90 -27.04 -24.72
N LYS A 477 -5.59 -26.37 -25.65
CA LYS A 477 -7.06 -26.28 -25.71
C LYS A 477 -7.66 -27.51 -26.44
N PRO A 478 -8.97 -27.77 -26.29
CA PRO A 478 -9.68 -28.77 -27.09
C PRO A 478 -9.44 -28.56 -28.60
N GLY A 479 -9.19 -29.65 -29.34
CA GLY A 479 -8.83 -29.58 -30.76
C GLY A 479 -7.33 -29.36 -31.05
N ASN A 480 -6.46 -29.55 -30.04
CA ASN A 480 -5.00 -29.44 -30.16
C ASN A 480 -4.48 -28.02 -30.49
N LYS A 481 -5.31 -26.99 -30.27
CA LYS A 481 -4.91 -25.58 -30.43
C LYS A 481 -4.16 -25.13 -29.19
N ILE A 482 -3.01 -24.49 -29.37
CA ILE A 482 -2.18 -23.98 -28.26
C ILE A 482 -2.38 -22.47 -28.14
N SER A 483 -2.68 -21.99 -26.94
CA SER A 483 -2.54 -20.58 -26.58
C SER A 483 -1.28 -20.39 -25.77
N TRP A 484 -0.36 -19.58 -26.27
CA TRP A 484 0.86 -19.24 -25.54
C TRP A 484 0.60 -18.05 -24.63
N ILE A 485 0.99 -18.19 -23.37
CA ILE A 485 0.85 -17.14 -22.37
C ILE A 485 2.18 -16.91 -21.65
N SER A 486 2.45 -15.66 -21.31
CA SER A 486 3.49 -15.31 -20.35
C SER A 486 2.85 -15.15 -18.99
N VAL A 487 3.29 -15.94 -18.01
CA VAL A 487 2.68 -16.01 -16.68
C VAL A 487 3.62 -15.45 -15.63
N THR A 488 3.04 -14.61 -14.78
CA THR A 488 3.65 -14.11 -13.55
C THR A 488 2.73 -14.47 -12.39
N ALA A 489 3.28 -15.05 -11.32
CA ALA A 489 2.54 -15.49 -10.16
C ALA A 489 3.21 -14.98 -8.87
N ALA A 490 2.42 -14.46 -7.94
CA ALA A 490 2.91 -13.91 -6.67
C ALA A 490 1.99 -14.30 -5.51
N PRO A 491 2.54 -14.69 -4.34
CA PRO A 491 1.74 -14.92 -3.14
C PRO A 491 1.11 -13.61 -2.65
N ILE A 492 -0.14 -13.69 -2.18
CA ILE A 492 -0.87 -12.55 -1.62
C ILE A 492 -0.76 -12.60 -0.10
N PRO A 493 -0.17 -11.60 0.57
CA PRO A 493 0.01 -11.60 2.03
C PRO A 493 -1.27 -11.17 2.76
N LEU A 494 -2.40 -11.81 2.47
CA LEU A 494 -3.70 -11.57 3.09
C LEU A 494 -4.33 -12.91 3.51
N GLU A 495 -4.98 -12.93 4.67
CA GLU A 495 -5.67 -14.12 5.19
C GLU A 495 -6.79 -14.56 4.23
N GLY A 496 -6.85 -15.86 3.91
CA GLY A 496 -7.80 -16.44 2.96
C GLY A 496 -7.39 -16.37 1.48
N TYR A 497 -6.22 -15.79 1.15
CA TYR A 497 -5.71 -15.68 -0.21
C TYR A 497 -4.41 -16.49 -0.39
N GLY A 498 -4.27 -17.13 -1.55
CA GLY A 498 -3.05 -17.85 -1.94
C GLY A 498 -2.21 -17.03 -2.90
N VAL A 499 -2.47 -17.15 -4.21
CA VAL A 499 -1.63 -16.59 -5.27
C VAL A 499 -2.44 -15.71 -6.23
N ALA A 500 -1.87 -14.56 -6.61
CA ALA A 500 -2.30 -13.79 -7.77
C ALA A 500 -1.53 -14.28 -9.01
N ILE A 501 -2.24 -14.73 -10.02
CA ILE A 501 -1.71 -15.24 -11.28
C ILE A 501 -2.11 -14.26 -12.38
N ALA A 502 -1.14 -13.56 -12.95
CA ALA A 502 -1.32 -12.68 -14.09
C ALA A 502 -0.74 -13.33 -15.35
N TYR A 503 -1.49 -13.29 -16.45
CA TYR A 503 -1.04 -13.83 -17.72
C TYR A 503 -1.59 -13.06 -18.91
N PHE A 504 -0.78 -12.92 -19.95
CA PHE A 504 -1.22 -12.28 -21.19
C PHE A 504 -0.86 -13.14 -22.39
N ASP A 505 -1.68 -13.02 -23.43
CA ASP A 505 -1.56 -13.81 -24.65
C ASP A 505 -0.32 -13.37 -25.43
N ILE A 506 0.59 -14.30 -25.67
CA ILE A 506 1.78 -14.13 -26.51
C ILE A 506 1.72 -15.04 -27.75
N THR A 507 0.54 -15.60 -28.07
CA THR A 507 0.33 -16.51 -29.20
C THR A 507 0.71 -15.84 -30.52
N GLU A 508 0.23 -14.63 -30.77
CA GLU A 508 0.55 -13.89 -32.00
C GLU A 508 2.05 -13.59 -32.09
N ARG A 509 2.68 -13.22 -30.96
CA ARG A 509 4.13 -13.00 -30.89
C ARG A 509 4.89 -14.28 -31.22
N LYS A 510 4.54 -15.40 -30.60
CA LYS A 510 5.17 -16.71 -30.87
C LYS A 510 4.98 -17.17 -32.31
N GLN A 511 3.79 -16.95 -32.89
CA GLN A 511 3.53 -17.25 -34.30
C GLN A 511 4.37 -16.36 -35.23
N THR A 512 4.51 -15.08 -34.89
CA THR A 512 5.33 -14.13 -35.65
C THR A 512 6.81 -14.46 -35.55
N ASP A 513 7.31 -14.81 -34.36
CA ASP A 513 8.71 -15.21 -34.12
C ASP A 513 9.04 -16.48 -34.91
N GLU A 514 8.15 -17.48 -34.92
CA GLU A 514 8.33 -18.70 -35.69
C GLU A 514 8.27 -18.43 -37.21
N ALA A 515 7.33 -17.60 -37.67
CA ALA A 515 7.23 -17.20 -39.07
C ALA A 515 8.49 -16.43 -39.54
N LEU A 516 9.00 -15.50 -38.73
CA LEU A 516 10.25 -14.78 -38.99
C LEU A 516 11.44 -15.72 -39.00
N ARG A 517 11.50 -16.68 -38.07
CA ARG A 517 12.54 -17.70 -38.04
C ARG A 517 12.53 -18.56 -39.31
N GLN A 518 11.35 -18.99 -39.75
CA GLN A 518 11.18 -19.74 -41.00
C GLN A 518 11.60 -18.90 -42.21
N GLN A 519 11.21 -17.62 -42.26
CA GLN A 519 11.63 -16.69 -43.31
C GLN A 519 13.15 -16.50 -43.34
N PHE A 520 13.78 -16.26 -42.18
CA PHE A 520 15.24 -16.11 -42.08
C PHE A 520 15.98 -17.36 -42.53
N LEU A 521 15.52 -18.54 -42.12
CA LEU A 521 16.10 -19.82 -42.54
C LEU A 521 15.95 -20.04 -44.06
N ARG A 522 14.80 -19.67 -44.64
CA ARG A 522 14.56 -19.69 -46.10
C ARG A 522 15.54 -18.78 -46.84
N GLU A 523 15.68 -17.53 -46.43
CA GLU A 523 16.59 -16.56 -47.04
C GLU A 523 18.06 -17.02 -46.93
N ARG A 524 18.44 -17.60 -45.79
CA ARG A 524 19.77 -18.17 -45.58
C ARG A 524 20.06 -19.34 -46.53
N LEU A 525 19.11 -20.26 -46.71
CA LEU A 525 19.25 -21.37 -47.67
C LEU A 525 19.41 -20.85 -49.10
N MET A 526 18.55 -19.91 -49.51
CA MET A 526 18.62 -19.27 -50.83
C MET A 526 19.98 -18.58 -51.06
N GLY A 527 20.46 -17.82 -50.08
CA GLY A 527 21.76 -17.15 -50.15
C GLY A 527 22.93 -18.12 -50.25
N ALA A 528 22.90 -19.23 -49.49
CA ALA A 528 23.95 -20.25 -49.53
C ALA A 528 24.03 -20.94 -50.91
N ILE A 529 22.89 -21.31 -51.49
CA ILE A 529 22.83 -21.94 -52.82
C ILE A 529 23.30 -20.97 -53.90
N GLN A 530 22.85 -19.70 -53.87
CA GLN A 530 23.31 -18.66 -54.80
C GLN A 530 24.82 -18.38 -54.69
N ALA A 531 25.37 -18.32 -53.48
CA ALA A 531 26.81 -18.13 -53.28
C ALA A 531 27.61 -19.29 -53.89
N ARG A 532 27.14 -20.53 -53.70
CA ARG A 532 27.80 -21.73 -54.24
C ARG A 532 27.77 -21.80 -55.76
N ILE A 533 26.63 -21.46 -56.37
CA ILE A 533 26.49 -21.35 -57.83
C ILE A 533 27.51 -20.34 -58.39
N ARG A 534 27.72 -19.20 -57.71
CA ARG A 534 28.71 -18.20 -58.12
C ARG A 534 30.17 -18.64 -57.94
N GLN A 535 30.46 -19.47 -56.94
CA GLN A 535 31.83 -19.84 -56.54
C GLN A 535 32.37 -21.10 -57.25
N SER A 536 31.50 -21.96 -57.78
CA SER A 536 31.89 -23.23 -58.39
C SER A 536 31.29 -23.40 -59.77
N LEU A 537 32.13 -23.63 -60.77
CA LEU A 537 31.71 -24.00 -62.13
C LEU A 537 31.48 -25.52 -62.29
N ASP A 538 31.82 -26.32 -61.27
CA ASP A 538 31.52 -27.76 -61.24
C ASP A 538 30.02 -27.97 -61.00
N LEU A 539 29.29 -28.18 -62.10
CA LEU A 539 27.85 -28.40 -62.10
C LEU A 539 27.47 -29.60 -61.23
N THR A 540 28.17 -30.73 -61.34
CA THR A 540 27.86 -31.95 -60.60
C THR A 540 27.93 -31.73 -59.09
N LYS A 541 28.94 -31.00 -58.62
CA LYS A 541 29.08 -30.66 -57.19
C LYS A 541 27.98 -29.72 -56.69
N VAL A 542 27.62 -28.72 -57.51
CA VAL A 542 26.53 -27.77 -57.20
C VAL A 542 25.19 -28.49 -57.10
N LEU A 543 24.85 -29.33 -58.09
CA LEU A 543 23.59 -30.07 -58.12
C LEU A 543 23.48 -31.06 -56.94
N ASN A 544 24.53 -31.85 -56.68
CA ASN A 544 24.55 -32.81 -55.56
C ASN A 544 24.33 -32.15 -54.21
N THR A 545 24.99 -31.01 -53.97
CA THR A 545 24.80 -30.32 -52.69
C THR A 545 23.40 -29.72 -52.60
N THR A 546 22.89 -29.17 -53.70
CA THR A 546 21.56 -28.54 -53.75
C THR A 546 20.48 -29.53 -53.35
N VAL A 547 20.44 -30.73 -53.94
CA VAL A 547 19.43 -31.73 -53.57
C VAL A 547 19.56 -32.20 -52.12
N ALA A 548 20.77 -32.23 -51.57
CA ALA A 548 21.01 -32.62 -50.18
C ALA A 548 20.47 -31.58 -49.19
N GLU A 549 20.79 -30.30 -49.42
CA GLU A 549 20.31 -29.20 -48.59
C GLU A 549 18.79 -29.04 -48.68
N VAL A 550 18.21 -29.17 -49.88
CA VAL A 550 16.76 -29.12 -50.09
C VAL A 550 16.05 -30.26 -49.37
N ARG A 551 16.57 -31.49 -49.45
CA ARG A 551 15.98 -32.63 -48.74
C ARG A 551 15.98 -32.41 -47.23
N GLN A 552 17.11 -31.94 -46.68
CA GLN A 552 17.23 -31.68 -45.25
C GLN A 552 16.32 -30.54 -44.78
N PHE A 553 16.20 -29.47 -45.58
CA PHE A 553 15.38 -28.31 -45.24
C PHE A 553 13.87 -28.60 -45.32
N LEU A 554 13.43 -29.23 -46.40
CA LEU A 554 12.03 -29.64 -46.56
C LEU A 554 11.68 -30.85 -45.67
N GLN A 555 12.66 -31.51 -45.05
CA GLN A 555 12.45 -32.74 -44.28
C GLN A 555 11.67 -33.79 -45.11
N THR A 556 12.06 -33.95 -46.37
CA THR A 556 11.48 -34.92 -47.30
C THR A 556 12.35 -36.16 -47.38
N ASP A 557 11.79 -37.24 -47.91
CA ASP A 557 12.48 -38.54 -47.95
C ASP A 557 13.47 -38.62 -49.12
N ARG A 558 13.14 -37.97 -50.24
CA ARG A 558 13.97 -37.95 -51.43
C ARG A 558 13.85 -36.61 -52.15
N VAL A 559 14.96 -36.10 -52.67
CA VAL A 559 15.01 -35.00 -53.65
C VAL A 559 15.89 -35.43 -54.82
N ILE A 560 15.38 -35.28 -56.04
CA ILE A 560 16.07 -35.67 -57.26
C ILE A 560 16.07 -34.55 -58.29
N ILE A 561 17.09 -34.59 -59.16
CA ILE A 561 17.09 -33.85 -60.41
C ILE A 561 16.98 -34.86 -61.55
N TYR A 562 15.90 -34.74 -62.30
CA TYR A 562 15.58 -35.54 -63.47
C TYR A 562 15.94 -34.74 -64.72
N ARG A 563 16.83 -35.25 -65.57
CA ARG A 563 17.25 -34.58 -66.81
C ARG A 563 16.56 -35.22 -68.01
N PHE A 564 16.03 -34.40 -68.91
CA PHE A 564 15.50 -34.88 -70.19
C PHE A 564 16.62 -35.10 -71.21
N GLU A 565 16.54 -36.22 -71.92
CA GLU A 565 17.32 -36.54 -73.11
C GLU A 565 16.61 -36.02 -74.37
N PRO A 566 17.30 -35.91 -75.53
CA PRO A 566 16.70 -35.39 -76.77
C PRO A 566 15.45 -36.13 -77.26
N ASN A 567 15.29 -37.39 -76.87
CA ASN A 567 14.11 -38.22 -77.17
C ASN A 567 13.00 -38.11 -76.11
N TRP A 568 13.10 -37.16 -75.19
CA TRP A 568 12.20 -36.95 -74.05
C TRP A 568 12.14 -38.11 -73.04
N SER A 569 12.96 -39.14 -73.17
CA SER A 569 13.28 -39.99 -72.01
C SER A 569 14.06 -39.17 -71.01
N GLY A 570 14.13 -39.59 -69.75
CA GLY A 570 14.94 -38.88 -68.78
C GLY A 570 15.57 -39.77 -67.74
N ILE A 571 16.63 -39.24 -67.17
CA ILE A 571 17.54 -39.93 -66.27
C ILE A 571 17.63 -39.13 -64.98
N VAL A 572 17.60 -39.83 -63.85
CA VAL A 572 17.93 -39.21 -62.57
C VAL A 572 19.44 -39.02 -62.50
N ILE A 573 19.90 -37.79 -62.66
CA ILE A 573 21.33 -37.46 -62.70
C ILE A 573 21.90 -37.19 -61.31
N VAL A 574 21.05 -36.80 -60.36
CA VAL A 574 21.42 -36.42 -58.99
C VAL A 574 20.28 -36.79 -58.06
N GLU A 575 20.61 -37.37 -56.90
CA GLU A 575 19.66 -37.81 -55.89
C GLU A 575 20.22 -37.60 -54.48
N SER A 576 19.36 -37.12 -53.58
CA SER A 576 19.55 -37.22 -52.14
C SER A 576 18.37 -38.00 -51.56
N VAL A 577 18.64 -39.16 -50.96
CA VAL A 577 17.61 -40.08 -50.45
C VAL A 577 17.89 -40.51 -48.99
N GLY A 578 16.85 -40.58 -48.16
CA GLY A 578 16.91 -41.05 -46.78
C GLY A 578 17.23 -42.54 -46.68
N GLN A 579 17.68 -42.99 -45.50
CA GLN A 579 17.95 -44.43 -45.28
C GLN A 579 16.65 -45.23 -45.33
N GLY A 580 16.65 -46.36 -46.04
CA GLY A 580 15.51 -47.28 -46.13
C GLY A 580 14.63 -47.13 -47.37
N TRP A 581 14.87 -46.11 -48.21
CA TRP A 581 14.14 -45.89 -49.46
C TRP A 581 14.94 -46.36 -50.68
N THR A 582 14.23 -46.85 -51.70
CA THR A 582 14.85 -47.39 -52.93
C THR A 582 15.57 -46.28 -53.73
N PRO A 583 16.88 -46.33 -53.98
CA PRO A 583 17.57 -45.30 -54.77
C PRO A 583 17.14 -45.29 -56.25
N THR A 584 17.12 -44.11 -56.84
CA THR A 584 16.71 -43.85 -58.22
C THR A 584 17.84 -43.31 -59.12
N LEU A 585 18.98 -42.92 -58.53
CA LEU A 585 20.15 -42.40 -59.24
C LEU A 585 20.58 -43.31 -60.41
N GLY A 586 20.78 -42.70 -61.59
CA GLY A 586 21.24 -43.39 -62.80
C GLY A 586 20.18 -44.24 -63.50
N ARG A 587 18.96 -44.36 -62.95
CA ARG A 587 17.86 -45.04 -63.65
C ARG A 587 17.33 -44.15 -64.78
N THR A 588 17.15 -44.77 -65.94
CA THR A 588 16.36 -44.18 -67.03
C THR A 588 14.90 -44.47 -66.75
N ILE A 589 14.13 -43.43 -66.51
CA ILE A 589 12.68 -43.56 -66.30
C ILE A 589 12.04 -43.23 -67.65
N GLN A 590 11.62 -44.27 -68.37
CA GLN A 590 10.71 -44.12 -69.50
C GLN A 590 9.31 -43.96 -68.96
N ASP A 591 8.90 -42.70 -68.81
CA ASP A 591 7.52 -42.38 -68.48
C ASP A 591 6.72 -42.31 -69.78
N ASP A 592 6.26 -43.49 -70.22
CA ASP A 592 5.40 -43.64 -71.39
C ASP A 592 4.12 -42.79 -71.30
N CYS A 593 3.72 -42.39 -70.09
CA CYS A 593 2.56 -41.55 -69.84
C CYS A 593 2.87 -40.06 -69.89
N PHE A 594 4.05 -39.64 -69.44
CA PHE A 594 4.53 -38.26 -69.58
C PHE A 594 4.68 -37.82 -71.04
N VAL A 595 5.11 -38.72 -71.93
CA VAL A 595 5.34 -38.43 -73.37
C VAL A 595 4.06 -38.49 -74.20
N LYS A 596 3.07 -39.34 -73.82
CA LYS A 596 1.84 -39.56 -74.62
C LYS A 596 0.74 -38.50 -74.42
N GLU A 597 0.72 -37.74 -73.32
CA GLU A 597 -0.42 -36.87 -72.94
C GLU A 597 -0.15 -35.35 -72.96
N LEU A 598 0.82 -34.85 -73.73
CA LEU A 598 1.17 -33.41 -73.80
C LEU A 598 1.63 -32.77 -72.47
N CYS A 599 2.06 -33.56 -71.47
CA CYS A 599 2.51 -33.04 -70.16
C CYS A 599 3.75 -32.13 -70.22
N ILE A 600 4.54 -32.19 -71.29
CA ILE A 600 5.78 -31.41 -71.48
C ILE A 600 5.51 -29.90 -71.63
N GLU A 601 4.47 -29.52 -72.38
CA GLU A 601 4.21 -28.11 -72.71
C GLU A 601 3.78 -27.28 -71.50
N PRO A 602 2.91 -27.80 -70.59
CA PRO A 602 2.64 -27.13 -69.33
C PRO A 602 3.90 -26.90 -68.46
N TYR A 603 4.83 -27.87 -68.40
CA TYR A 603 6.07 -27.71 -67.65
C TYR A 603 7.03 -26.70 -68.28
N ARG A 604 7.05 -26.60 -69.62
CA ARG A 604 7.73 -25.49 -70.33
C ARG A 604 7.17 -24.12 -69.96
N GLN A 605 5.87 -24.03 -69.74
CA GLN A 605 5.18 -22.81 -69.28
C GLN A 605 5.32 -22.56 -67.76
N GLY A 606 6.12 -23.36 -67.05
CA GLY A 606 6.37 -23.18 -65.62
C GLY A 606 5.36 -23.86 -64.68
N ARG A 607 4.57 -24.83 -65.16
CA ARG A 607 3.65 -25.62 -64.32
C ARG A 607 4.41 -26.26 -63.16
N ILE A 608 3.83 -26.16 -61.97
CA ILE A 608 4.27 -26.88 -60.78
C ILE A 608 3.18 -27.90 -60.42
N GLN A 609 3.59 -29.12 -60.09
CA GLN A 609 2.67 -30.17 -59.69
C GLN A 609 2.95 -30.57 -58.25
N ALA A 610 2.01 -30.30 -57.35
CA ALA A 610 2.05 -30.72 -55.95
C ALA A 610 0.97 -31.78 -55.74
N VAL A 611 1.37 -33.02 -55.51
CA VAL A 611 0.50 -34.15 -55.24
C VAL A 611 0.63 -34.50 -53.77
N GLU A 612 -0.47 -34.38 -53.03
CA GLU A 612 -0.50 -34.68 -51.59
C GLU A 612 -0.51 -36.19 -51.30
N ASP A 613 -1.28 -36.93 -52.10
CA ASP A 613 -1.36 -38.38 -52.09
C ASP A 613 -1.55 -38.91 -53.52
N ILE A 614 -0.62 -39.76 -53.96
CA ILE A 614 -0.64 -40.34 -55.32
C ILE A 614 -1.81 -41.31 -55.54
N TYR A 615 -2.44 -41.83 -54.48
CA TYR A 615 -3.53 -42.81 -54.58
C TYR A 615 -4.93 -42.18 -54.61
N THR A 616 -5.06 -40.90 -54.25
CA THR A 616 -6.36 -40.21 -54.15
C THR A 616 -6.54 -39.09 -55.17
N THR A 617 -5.47 -38.68 -55.84
CA THR A 617 -5.47 -37.63 -56.85
C THR A 617 -5.78 -38.21 -58.24
N ASP A 618 -6.41 -37.43 -59.13
CA ASP A 618 -6.61 -37.78 -60.55
C ASP A 618 -5.28 -37.81 -61.33
N LEU A 619 -4.43 -38.78 -61.02
CA LEU A 619 -3.22 -39.12 -61.77
C LEU A 619 -3.50 -40.33 -62.66
N THR A 620 -2.78 -40.42 -63.78
CA THR A 620 -2.89 -41.58 -64.66
C THR A 620 -2.39 -42.86 -63.96
N PRO A 621 -3.07 -44.01 -64.11
CA PRO A 621 -2.72 -45.24 -63.39
C PRO A 621 -1.26 -45.67 -63.59
N CYS A 622 -0.74 -45.54 -64.81
CA CYS A 622 0.66 -45.81 -65.13
C CYS A 622 1.66 -44.91 -64.37
N TYR A 623 1.32 -43.65 -64.11
CA TYR A 623 2.16 -42.73 -63.36
C TYR A 623 2.14 -43.06 -61.86
N VAL A 624 0.98 -43.47 -61.33
CA VAL A 624 0.86 -43.97 -59.96
C VAL A 624 1.70 -45.23 -59.77
N ASP A 625 1.64 -46.19 -60.71
CA ASP A 625 2.44 -47.43 -60.66
C ASP A 625 3.94 -47.14 -60.65
N LEU A 626 4.40 -46.19 -61.47
CA LEU A 626 5.79 -45.74 -61.50
C LEU A 626 6.24 -45.13 -60.16
N LEU A 627 5.43 -44.23 -59.60
CA LEU A 627 5.74 -43.59 -58.31
C LEU A 627 5.69 -44.59 -57.15
N ALA A 628 4.75 -45.53 -57.17
CA ALA A 628 4.59 -46.58 -56.18
C ALA A 628 5.80 -47.55 -56.15
N GLN A 629 6.40 -47.86 -57.31
CA GLN A 629 7.64 -48.65 -57.38
C GLN A 629 8.79 -48.04 -56.57
N PHE A 630 8.82 -46.73 -56.44
CA PHE A 630 9.82 -46.00 -55.66
C PHE A 630 9.33 -45.56 -54.28
N GLN A 631 8.20 -46.13 -53.84
CA GLN A 631 7.59 -45.97 -52.52
C GLN A 631 7.11 -44.53 -52.25
N VAL A 632 6.90 -43.73 -53.30
CA VAL A 632 6.45 -42.34 -53.18
C VAL A 632 4.99 -42.33 -52.74
N LYS A 633 4.64 -41.42 -51.82
CA LYS A 633 3.25 -41.18 -51.41
C LYS A 633 2.81 -39.76 -51.72
N ALA A 634 3.70 -38.78 -51.56
CA ALA A 634 3.49 -37.40 -51.97
C ALA A 634 4.63 -36.95 -52.89
N ASN A 635 4.31 -36.14 -53.91
CA ASN A 635 5.24 -35.77 -54.96
C ASN A 635 5.10 -34.30 -55.34
N LEU A 636 6.19 -33.53 -55.24
CA LEU A 636 6.26 -32.13 -55.66
C LEU A 636 7.28 -31.98 -56.79
N VAL A 637 6.81 -31.53 -57.96
CA VAL A 637 7.59 -31.46 -59.21
C VAL A 637 7.63 -30.02 -59.71
N VAL A 638 8.85 -29.51 -59.93
CA VAL A 638 9.10 -28.15 -60.43
C VAL A 638 10.02 -28.21 -61.67
N PRO A 639 9.75 -27.43 -62.73
CA PRO A 639 10.56 -27.44 -63.94
C PRO A 639 11.90 -26.72 -63.75
N LEU A 640 12.97 -27.33 -64.28
CA LEU A 640 14.29 -26.71 -64.43
C LEU A 640 14.42 -26.17 -65.85
N LEU A 641 14.35 -24.85 -65.98
CA LEU A 641 14.46 -24.15 -67.25
C LEU A 641 15.88 -23.62 -67.47
N GLN A 642 16.45 -23.92 -68.63
CA GLN A 642 17.68 -23.34 -69.13
C GLN A 642 17.31 -22.30 -70.19
N GLY A 643 17.19 -21.02 -69.79
CA GLY A 643 16.52 -20.02 -70.62
C GLY A 643 15.05 -20.41 -70.83
N GLU A 644 14.64 -20.57 -72.09
CA GLU A 644 13.28 -21.01 -72.46
C GLU A 644 13.15 -22.54 -72.64
N LYS A 645 14.26 -23.28 -72.55
CA LYS A 645 14.28 -24.74 -72.75
C LYS A 645 14.04 -25.46 -71.43
N LEU A 646 13.06 -26.35 -71.39
CA LEU A 646 12.91 -27.33 -70.31
C LEU A 646 14.09 -28.31 -70.34
N TRP A 647 14.98 -28.18 -69.36
CA TRP A 647 16.18 -28.99 -69.23
C TRP A 647 15.93 -30.24 -68.38
N GLY A 648 15.10 -30.11 -67.35
CA GLY A 648 14.81 -31.19 -66.43
C GLY A 648 13.71 -30.82 -65.43
N LEU A 649 13.57 -31.64 -64.39
CA LEU A 649 12.67 -31.44 -63.27
C LEU A 649 13.45 -31.54 -61.95
N LEU A 650 13.15 -30.65 -61.02
CA LEU A 650 13.53 -30.75 -59.62
C LEU A 650 12.34 -31.32 -58.86
N VAL A 651 12.54 -32.47 -58.22
CA VAL A 651 11.44 -33.25 -57.64
C VAL A 651 11.72 -33.55 -56.18
N ALA A 652 10.78 -33.20 -55.30
CA ALA A 652 10.79 -33.55 -53.88
C ALA A 652 9.70 -34.59 -53.59
N GLN A 653 10.06 -35.66 -52.90
CA GLN A 653 9.20 -36.81 -52.65
C GLN A 653 9.15 -37.13 -51.15
N HIS A 654 7.94 -37.44 -50.69
CA HIS A 654 7.70 -37.98 -49.36
C HIS A 654 7.16 -39.41 -49.52
N CYS A 655 7.88 -40.37 -48.95
CA CYS A 655 7.62 -41.80 -49.08
C CYS A 655 6.94 -42.37 -47.82
N THR A 656 7.17 -41.72 -46.67
CA THR A 656 6.66 -42.17 -45.37
C THR A 656 5.13 -42.14 -45.32
N GLN A 657 4.53 -41.00 -45.67
CA GLN A 657 3.09 -40.77 -45.62
C GLN A 657 2.66 -39.75 -46.68
N PRO A 658 1.35 -39.63 -46.98
CA PRO A 658 0.81 -38.48 -47.68
C PRO A 658 1.24 -37.16 -47.01
N ARG A 659 1.47 -36.11 -47.80
CA ARG A 659 1.97 -34.83 -47.30
C ARG A 659 1.27 -33.68 -47.98
N GLN A 660 0.66 -32.80 -47.19
CA GLN A 660 0.16 -31.54 -47.69
C GLN A 660 1.32 -30.57 -47.90
N TRP A 661 1.62 -30.26 -49.16
CA TRP A 661 2.66 -29.32 -49.54
C TRP A 661 2.23 -27.90 -49.22
N GLN A 662 2.99 -27.22 -48.39
CA GLN A 662 2.71 -25.84 -48.02
C GLN A 662 3.09 -24.90 -49.18
N LEU A 663 2.36 -23.79 -49.34
CA LEU A 663 2.62 -22.81 -50.40
C LEU A 663 4.07 -22.30 -50.38
N TRP A 664 4.66 -22.13 -49.20
CA TRP A 664 6.05 -21.69 -49.06
C TRP A 664 7.06 -22.72 -49.53
N GLU A 665 6.77 -24.03 -49.43
CA GLU A 665 7.64 -25.12 -49.92
C GLU A 665 7.67 -25.12 -51.45
N ILE A 666 6.49 -24.94 -52.06
CA ILE A 666 6.30 -24.82 -53.51
C ILE A 666 7.09 -23.61 -54.04
N GLU A 667 6.93 -22.44 -53.42
CA GLU A 667 7.63 -21.22 -53.82
C GLU A 667 9.15 -21.30 -53.59
N LEU A 668 9.60 -21.95 -52.51
CA LEU A 668 11.02 -22.21 -52.29
C LEU A 668 11.61 -23.07 -53.42
N LEU A 669 10.97 -24.21 -53.72
CA LEU A 669 11.48 -25.14 -54.72
C LEU A 669 11.48 -24.51 -56.13
N LYS A 670 10.49 -23.68 -56.45
CA LYS A 670 10.42 -22.86 -57.66
C LYS A 670 11.59 -21.87 -57.79
N GLN A 671 11.87 -21.12 -56.72
CA GLN A 671 12.98 -20.16 -56.71
C GLN A 671 14.32 -20.88 -56.87
N LEU A 672 14.49 -22.03 -56.20
CA LEU A 672 15.69 -22.85 -56.35
C LEU A 672 15.83 -23.42 -57.75
N ALA A 673 14.76 -23.94 -58.35
CA ALA A 673 14.78 -24.43 -59.71
C ALA A 673 15.23 -23.36 -60.72
N THR A 674 14.79 -22.12 -60.51
CA THR A 674 15.23 -20.97 -61.34
C THR A 674 16.74 -20.73 -61.20
N GLN A 675 17.27 -20.72 -59.97
CA GLN A 675 18.71 -20.51 -59.72
C GLN A 675 19.56 -21.66 -60.28
N VAL A 676 19.10 -22.90 -60.11
CA VAL A 676 19.77 -24.09 -60.67
C VAL A 676 19.75 -24.05 -62.20
N GLY A 677 18.64 -23.62 -62.81
CA GLY A 677 18.55 -23.40 -64.26
C GLY A 677 19.60 -22.42 -64.79
N ILE A 678 19.80 -21.30 -64.09
CA ILE A 678 20.85 -20.32 -64.40
C ILE A 678 22.25 -20.96 -64.26
N ALA A 679 22.48 -21.73 -63.19
CA ALA A 679 23.75 -22.41 -62.97
C ALA A 679 24.11 -23.39 -64.09
N ILE A 680 23.13 -24.17 -64.55
CA ILE A 680 23.26 -25.09 -65.68
C ILE A 680 23.63 -24.31 -66.96
N GLN A 681 22.92 -23.22 -67.24
CA GLN A 681 23.20 -22.37 -68.40
C GLN A 681 24.63 -21.80 -68.36
N GLN A 682 25.07 -21.33 -67.20
CA GLN A 682 26.41 -20.78 -67.02
C GLN A 682 27.51 -21.83 -67.21
N ALA A 683 27.33 -23.03 -66.65
CA ALA A 683 28.30 -24.12 -66.79
C ALA A 683 28.46 -24.56 -68.25
N GLU A 684 27.36 -24.70 -69.00
CA GLU A 684 27.42 -25.07 -70.42
C GLU A 684 28.07 -23.99 -71.28
N LEU A 685 27.75 -22.70 -71.05
CA LEU A 685 28.39 -21.59 -71.76
C LEU A 685 29.90 -21.53 -71.51
N TYR A 686 30.32 -21.77 -70.27
CA TYR A 686 31.73 -21.82 -69.92
C TYR A 686 32.46 -22.96 -70.64
N GLN A 687 31.87 -24.14 -70.68
CA GLN A 687 32.43 -25.29 -71.40
C GLN A 687 32.56 -25.03 -72.90
N GLN A 688 31.55 -24.40 -73.53
CA GLN A 688 31.61 -24.00 -74.93
C GLN A 688 32.73 -22.98 -75.20
N LEU A 689 32.88 -21.99 -74.32
CA LEU A 689 33.94 -20.99 -74.41
C LEU A 689 35.33 -21.64 -74.30
N GLU A 690 35.50 -22.61 -73.42
CA GLU A 690 36.77 -23.32 -73.25
C GLU A 690 37.16 -24.12 -74.50
N VAL A 691 36.21 -24.86 -75.09
CA VAL A 691 36.42 -25.58 -76.35
C VAL A 691 36.75 -24.61 -77.49
N ALA A 692 36.00 -23.50 -77.61
CA ALA A 692 36.26 -22.49 -78.64
C ALA A 692 37.64 -21.84 -78.48
N ASN A 693 38.06 -21.52 -77.24
CA ASN A 693 39.39 -20.98 -76.95
C ASN A 693 40.51 -21.96 -77.29
N GLN A 694 40.33 -23.25 -77.02
CA GLN A 694 41.29 -24.28 -77.39
C GLN A 694 41.43 -24.38 -78.92
N GLU A 695 40.32 -24.33 -79.65
CA GLU A 695 40.33 -24.37 -81.11
C GLU A 695 40.93 -23.11 -81.73
N LEU A 696 40.60 -21.92 -81.21
CA LEU A 696 41.23 -20.66 -81.62
C LEU A 696 42.75 -20.70 -81.41
N LYS A 697 43.20 -21.23 -80.28
CA LYS A 697 44.63 -21.39 -79.99
C LYS A 697 45.31 -22.35 -80.98
N ARG A 698 44.63 -23.42 -81.38
CA ARG A 698 45.10 -24.37 -82.40
C ARG A 698 45.24 -23.67 -83.76
N LEU A 699 44.21 -22.97 -84.22
CA LEU A 699 44.19 -22.24 -85.49
C LEU A 699 45.22 -21.09 -85.52
N ALA A 700 45.45 -20.42 -84.39
CA ALA A 700 46.41 -19.33 -84.30
C ALA A 700 47.87 -19.81 -84.38
N THR A 701 48.16 -21.06 -83.99
CA THR A 701 49.54 -21.54 -83.81
C THR A 701 50.00 -22.61 -84.82
N LEU A 702 49.07 -23.34 -85.44
CA LEU A 702 49.39 -24.41 -86.38
C LEU A 702 49.03 -24.04 -87.82
N ASP A 703 49.74 -24.64 -88.77
CA ASP A 703 49.41 -24.61 -90.19
C ASP A 703 48.29 -25.60 -90.50
N GLY A 704 47.23 -25.14 -91.16
CA GLY A 704 46.01 -25.92 -91.40
C GLY A 704 46.22 -27.15 -92.30
N LEU A 705 47.25 -27.16 -93.14
CA LEU A 705 47.54 -28.27 -94.06
C LEU A 705 48.47 -29.33 -93.45
N THR A 706 49.59 -28.88 -92.86
CA THR A 706 50.67 -29.76 -92.42
C THR A 706 50.64 -30.11 -90.94
N GLY A 707 49.86 -29.37 -90.13
CA GLY A 707 49.80 -29.55 -88.68
C GLY A 707 51.09 -29.18 -87.94
N LEU A 708 52.07 -28.57 -88.63
CA LEU A 708 53.27 -27.98 -88.04
C LEU A 708 52.96 -26.59 -87.47
N ALA A 709 53.92 -25.97 -86.77
CA ALA A 709 53.78 -24.57 -86.40
C ALA A 709 53.64 -23.69 -87.66
N ASN A 710 52.76 -22.70 -87.62
CA ASN A 710 52.66 -21.71 -88.70
C ASN A 710 53.76 -20.63 -88.54
N ARG A 711 53.88 -19.74 -89.54
CA ARG A 711 54.85 -18.64 -89.52
C ARG A 711 54.74 -17.74 -88.29
N ARG A 712 53.51 -17.41 -87.85
CA ARG A 712 53.30 -16.58 -86.66
C ARG A 712 53.90 -17.23 -85.41
N ARG A 713 53.65 -18.53 -85.24
CA ARG A 713 54.20 -19.32 -84.13
C ARG A 713 55.71 -19.44 -84.19
N PHE A 714 56.28 -19.54 -85.40
CA PHE A 714 57.72 -19.46 -85.60
C PHE A 714 58.30 -18.12 -85.12
N ASP A 715 57.73 -17.00 -85.56
CA ASP A 715 58.21 -15.65 -85.22
C ASP A 715 58.16 -15.40 -83.70
N GLU A 716 57.08 -15.81 -83.04
CA GLU A 716 56.94 -15.72 -81.59
C GLU A 716 57.97 -16.60 -80.85
N TYR A 717 58.15 -17.85 -81.32
CA TYR A 717 59.01 -18.81 -80.65
C TYR A 717 60.50 -18.45 -80.79
N ILE A 718 60.93 -18.02 -81.98
CA ILE A 718 62.32 -17.62 -82.19
C ILE A 718 62.69 -16.38 -81.37
N GLU A 719 61.78 -15.41 -81.23
CA GLU A 719 61.94 -14.25 -80.35
C GLU A 719 62.06 -14.65 -78.87
N GLN A 720 61.20 -15.59 -78.43
CA GLN A 720 61.23 -16.11 -77.07
C GLN A 720 62.55 -16.81 -76.75
N GLU A 721 62.98 -17.73 -77.61
CA GLU A 721 64.23 -18.47 -77.43
C GLU A 721 65.45 -17.54 -77.60
N TRP A 722 65.39 -16.52 -78.46
CA TRP A 722 66.45 -15.52 -78.57
C TRP A 722 66.68 -14.80 -77.24
N ARG A 723 65.62 -14.24 -76.62
CA ARG A 723 65.72 -13.55 -75.32
C ARG A 723 66.21 -14.47 -74.21
N ARG A 724 65.86 -15.76 -74.28
CA ARG A 724 66.32 -16.76 -73.33
C ARG A 724 67.82 -17.04 -73.51
N LEU A 725 68.25 -17.34 -74.72
CA LEU A 725 69.62 -17.77 -75.02
C LEU A 725 70.63 -16.60 -74.97
N VAL A 726 70.19 -15.35 -75.15
CA VAL A 726 71.03 -14.16 -74.83
C VAL A 726 71.47 -14.17 -73.36
N ARG A 727 70.60 -14.62 -72.45
CA ARG A 727 70.93 -14.68 -71.01
C ARG A 727 71.75 -15.92 -70.67
N GLU A 728 71.43 -17.04 -71.30
CA GLU A 728 72.10 -18.33 -71.04
C GLU A 728 73.45 -18.45 -71.76
N GLN A 729 73.74 -17.56 -72.73
CA GLN A 729 74.96 -17.59 -73.56
C GLN A 729 75.14 -18.94 -74.26
N GLN A 730 74.05 -19.50 -74.78
CA GLN A 730 73.99 -20.80 -75.45
C GLN A 730 73.68 -20.63 -76.94
N PRO A 731 74.12 -21.57 -77.80
CA PRO A 731 73.96 -21.44 -79.25
C PRO A 731 72.51 -21.64 -79.69
N LEU A 732 72.07 -20.86 -80.67
CA LEU A 732 70.80 -21.02 -81.39
C LEU A 732 71.11 -21.24 -82.87
N SER A 733 70.53 -22.30 -83.44
CA SER A 733 70.65 -22.58 -84.87
C SER A 733 69.29 -22.62 -85.55
N LEU A 734 69.30 -22.28 -86.84
CA LEU A 734 68.13 -22.29 -87.71
C LEU A 734 68.47 -23.05 -88.99
N ILE A 735 67.56 -23.95 -89.37
CA ILE A 735 67.58 -24.62 -90.68
C ILE A 735 66.39 -24.07 -91.47
N MET A 736 66.64 -23.57 -92.69
CA MET A 736 65.61 -23.23 -93.67
C MET A 736 65.65 -24.24 -94.81
N CYS A 737 64.50 -24.76 -95.20
CA CYS A 737 64.33 -25.82 -96.18
C CYS A 737 63.34 -25.38 -97.26
N ASP A 738 63.62 -25.74 -98.51
CA ASP A 738 62.72 -25.52 -99.65
C ASP A 738 62.63 -26.78 -100.51
N ILE A 739 61.42 -27.11 -100.96
CA ILE A 739 61.20 -28.23 -101.87
C ILE A 739 61.61 -27.84 -103.29
N ASP A 740 62.60 -28.54 -103.83
CA ASP A 740 63.15 -28.21 -105.15
C ASP A 740 62.11 -28.41 -106.25
N PHE A 741 61.92 -27.36 -107.06
CA PHE A 741 61.00 -27.34 -108.19
C PHE A 741 59.56 -27.75 -107.82
N PHE A 742 59.07 -27.39 -106.63
CA PHE A 742 57.73 -27.77 -106.19
C PHE A 742 56.62 -27.23 -107.11
N LYS A 743 56.81 -26.06 -107.73
CA LYS A 743 55.89 -25.58 -108.78
C LYS A 743 55.72 -26.58 -109.93
N LEU A 744 56.82 -27.15 -110.44
CA LEU A 744 56.76 -28.17 -111.51
C LEU A 744 56.12 -29.48 -111.04
N TYR A 745 56.27 -29.80 -109.75
CA TYR A 745 55.59 -30.94 -109.14
C TYR A 745 54.06 -30.73 -109.17
N ASN A 746 53.60 -29.55 -108.76
CA ASN A 746 52.19 -29.17 -108.83
C ASN A 746 51.66 -29.09 -110.26
N ASP A 747 52.45 -28.55 -111.20
CA ASP A 747 52.06 -28.48 -112.61
C ASP A 747 51.90 -29.87 -113.24
N THR A 748 52.60 -30.88 -112.69
CA THR A 748 52.57 -32.28 -113.16
C THR A 748 51.44 -33.09 -112.52
N TYR A 749 51.27 -32.99 -111.20
CA TYR A 749 50.35 -33.85 -110.43
C TYR A 749 49.10 -33.14 -109.87
N GLY A 750 49.03 -31.82 -110.04
CA GLY A 750 47.98 -30.97 -109.48
C GLY A 750 48.21 -30.61 -108.01
N HIS A 751 47.50 -29.58 -107.55
CA HIS A 751 47.65 -29.04 -106.19
C HIS A 751 47.32 -30.06 -105.08
N GLN A 752 46.36 -30.97 -105.30
CA GLN A 752 45.99 -31.97 -104.29
C GLN A 752 47.14 -32.96 -103.99
N ALA A 753 47.86 -33.39 -105.03
CA ALA A 753 49.04 -34.24 -104.87
C ALA A 753 50.21 -33.44 -104.27
N GLY A 754 50.33 -32.15 -104.61
CA GLY A 754 51.23 -31.21 -103.95
C GLY A 754 51.03 -31.11 -102.45
N ASP A 755 49.77 -30.97 -102.02
CA ASP A 755 49.38 -30.93 -100.62
C ASP A 755 49.77 -32.21 -99.86
N ASP A 756 49.58 -33.37 -100.49
CA ASP A 756 49.98 -34.65 -99.91
C ASP A 756 51.50 -34.82 -99.87
N CYS A 757 52.23 -34.27 -100.85
CA CYS A 757 53.68 -34.15 -100.79
C CYS A 757 54.12 -33.28 -99.60
N LEU A 758 53.52 -32.11 -99.41
CA LEU A 758 53.81 -31.22 -98.27
C LEU A 758 53.55 -31.88 -96.92
N LYS A 759 52.45 -32.64 -96.77
CA LYS A 759 52.16 -33.41 -95.54
C LYS A 759 53.21 -34.49 -95.26
N GLN A 760 53.68 -35.18 -96.30
CA GLN A 760 54.70 -36.22 -96.16
C GLN A 760 56.07 -35.63 -95.79
N VAL A 761 56.46 -34.51 -96.43
CA VAL A 761 57.67 -33.77 -96.09
C VAL A 761 57.60 -33.24 -94.65
N ALA A 762 56.48 -32.63 -94.26
CA ALA A 762 56.24 -32.15 -92.89
C ALA A 762 56.36 -33.27 -91.85
N THR A 763 55.79 -34.45 -92.14
CA THR A 763 55.86 -35.63 -91.27
C THR A 763 57.30 -36.12 -91.12
N ALA A 764 58.06 -36.16 -92.22
CA ALA A 764 59.46 -36.55 -92.19
C ALA A 764 60.34 -35.56 -91.39
N LEU A 765 60.13 -34.25 -91.58
CA LEU A 765 60.79 -33.20 -90.79
C LEU A 765 60.51 -33.36 -89.29
N ARG A 766 59.24 -33.53 -88.92
CA ARG A 766 58.83 -33.72 -87.52
C ARG A 766 59.44 -34.98 -86.89
N ARG A 767 59.63 -36.06 -87.65
CA ARG A 767 60.26 -37.30 -87.17
C ARG A 767 61.77 -37.17 -86.97
N CYS A 768 62.43 -36.31 -87.74
CA CYS A 768 63.87 -36.05 -87.59
C CYS A 768 64.17 -35.26 -86.30
N VAL A 769 63.25 -34.39 -85.91
CA VAL A 769 63.38 -33.51 -84.76
C VAL A 769 62.86 -34.21 -83.50
N LYS A 770 63.78 -34.61 -82.61
CA LYS A 770 63.45 -35.46 -81.45
C LYS A 770 63.34 -34.71 -80.12
N ARG A 771 63.87 -33.49 -80.01
CA ARG A 771 63.88 -32.76 -78.74
C ARG A 771 62.62 -31.89 -78.62
N PRO A 772 61.98 -31.82 -77.43
CA PRO A 772 60.78 -30.99 -77.23
C PRO A 772 60.99 -29.49 -77.42
N ALA A 773 62.24 -29.00 -77.28
CA ALA A 773 62.61 -27.60 -77.47
C ALA A 773 62.85 -27.22 -78.95
N ASP A 774 62.96 -28.20 -79.84
CA ASP A 774 63.14 -27.93 -81.25
C ASP A 774 61.77 -27.69 -81.91
N LEU A 775 61.63 -26.64 -82.70
CA LEU A 775 60.37 -26.30 -83.38
C LEU A 775 60.49 -26.50 -84.89
N VAL A 776 59.61 -27.31 -85.46
CA VAL A 776 59.41 -27.40 -86.92
C VAL A 776 58.21 -26.54 -87.29
N ALA A 777 58.41 -25.62 -88.23
CA ALA A 777 57.36 -24.75 -88.74
C ALA A 777 57.30 -24.78 -90.27
N ARG A 778 56.11 -24.55 -90.83
CA ARG A 778 55.93 -24.20 -92.23
C ARG A 778 56.00 -22.68 -92.34
N TYR A 779 57.07 -22.18 -92.96
CA TYR A 779 57.40 -20.76 -93.00
C TYR A 779 56.77 -20.05 -94.20
N GLY A 780 56.60 -20.78 -95.31
CA GLY A 780 56.02 -20.31 -96.56
C GLY A 780 55.25 -21.40 -97.29
N GLY A 781 54.97 -21.20 -98.59
CA GLY A 781 54.19 -22.14 -99.40
C GLY A 781 54.80 -23.54 -99.43
N GLU A 782 56.05 -23.64 -99.88
CA GLU A 782 56.86 -24.88 -99.93
C GLU A 782 58.09 -24.85 -99.01
N GLU A 783 58.13 -23.84 -98.13
CA GLU A 783 59.27 -23.56 -97.24
C GLU A 783 59.00 -24.04 -95.81
N PHE A 784 59.98 -24.73 -95.24
CA PHE A 784 59.94 -25.22 -93.86
C PHE A 784 61.15 -24.72 -93.09
N THR A 785 61.00 -24.58 -91.78
CA THR A 785 62.07 -24.14 -90.90
C THR A 785 62.16 -25.02 -89.66
N VAL A 786 63.38 -25.18 -89.14
CA VAL A 786 63.64 -25.86 -87.88
C VAL A 786 64.45 -24.96 -86.97
N ILE A 787 63.86 -24.53 -85.84
CA ILE A 787 64.54 -23.79 -84.78
C ILE A 787 65.15 -24.81 -83.81
N LEU A 788 66.44 -24.66 -83.51
CA LEU A 788 67.21 -25.57 -82.67
C LEU A 788 67.92 -24.81 -81.54
N PRO A 789 67.24 -24.60 -80.40
CA PRO A 789 67.87 -24.06 -79.20
C PRO A 789 69.01 -24.96 -78.71
N HIS A 790 70.01 -24.39 -78.06
CA HIS A 790 71.17 -25.10 -77.50
C HIS A 790 71.92 -25.99 -78.50
N THR A 791 71.93 -25.59 -79.77
CA THR A 791 72.52 -26.39 -80.84
C THR A 791 73.49 -25.53 -81.64
N THR A 792 74.73 -25.99 -81.77
CA THR A 792 75.74 -25.32 -82.59
C THR A 792 75.43 -25.49 -84.08
N ALA A 793 76.01 -24.61 -84.91
CA ALA A 793 75.81 -24.64 -86.36
C ALA A 793 76.23 -26.00 -86.97
N ALA A 794 77.30 -26.63 -86.46
CA ALA A 794 77.72 -27.98 -86.84
C ALA A 794 76.70 -29.06 -86.46
N GLY A 795 76.10 -28.98 -85.27
CA GLY A 795 75.03 -29.90 -84.85
C GLY A 795 73.78 -29.77 -85.70
N ALA A 796 73.40 -28.52 -86.02
CA ALA A 796 72.30 -28.24 -86.94
C ALA A 796 72.58 -28.76 -88.36
N PHE A 797 73.81 -28.66 -88.85
CA PHE A 797 74.21 -29.20 -90.15
C PHE A 797 74.09 -30.73 -90.23
N CYS A 798 74.47 -31.45 -89.16
CA CYS A 798 74.26 -32.89 -89.08
C CYS A 798 72.77 -33.27 -89.13
N LEU A 799 71.92 -32.51 -88.43
CA LEU A 799 70.47 -32.71 -88.48
C LEU A 799 69.89 -32.38 -89.87
N ALA A 800 70.35 -31.29 -90.51
CA ALA A 800 69.95 -30.93 -91.86
C ALA A 800 70.31 -32.02 -92.89
N LYS A 801 71.50 -32.63 -92.79
CA LYS A 801 71.87 -33.81 -93.60
C LYS A 801 70.97 -35.01 -93.35
N SER A 802 70.59 -35.24 -92.09
CA SER A 802 69.66 -36.33 -91.74
C SER A 802 68.27 -36.10 -92.34
N ILE A 803 67.75 -34.87 -92.24
CA ILE A 803 66.51 -34.43 -92.89
C ILE A 803 66.60 -34.65 -94.40
N HIS A 804 67.66 -34.16 -95.03
CA HIS A 804 67.92 -34.30 -96.46
C HIS A 804 67.88 -35.75 -96.93
N GLN A 805 68.53 -36.66 -96.19
CA GLN A 805 68.52 -38.09 -96.47
C GLN A 805 67.13 -38.72 -96.26
N GLN A 806 66.41 -38.35 -95.20
CA GLN A 806 65.07 -38.88 -94.91
C GLN A 806 64.06 -38.50 -96.00
N ILE A 807 64.12 -37.28 -96.54
CA ILE A 807 63.25 -36.90 -97.65
C ILE A 807 63.55 -37.71 -98.91
N ARG A 808 64.83 -37.91 -99.24
CA ARG A 808 65.22 -38.79 -100.36
C ARG A 808 64.72 -40.22 -100.19
N GLN A 809 64.62 -40.72 -98.96
CA GLN A 809 64.09 -42.05 -98.66
C GLN A 809 62.57 -42.18 -98.89
N LEU A 810 61.82 -41.07 -98.90
CA LEU A 810 60.39 -41.10 -99.23
C LEU A 810 60.13 -41.52 -100.69
N ARG A 811 61.11 -41.33 -101.59
CA ARG A 811 61.04 -41.69 -103.02
C ARG A 811 59.76 -41.21 -103.72
N LEU A 812 59.32 -39.98 -103.40
CA LEU A 812 58.19 -39.34 -104.07
C LEU A 812 58.59 -38.97 -105.49
N ALA A 813 57.96 -39.55 -106.51
CA ALA A 813 58.34 -39.33 -107.91
C ALA A 813 58.18 -37.86 -108.32
N HIS A 814 59.22 -37.27 -108.91
CA HIS A 814 59.22 -35.90 -109.43
C HIS A 814 59.88 -35.86 -110.82
N PRO A 815 59.19 -36.35 -111.87
CA PRO A 815 59.76 -36.44 -113.21
C PRO A 815 60.05 -35.07 -113.85
N GLY A 816 59.43 -34.00 -113.35
CA GLY A 816 59.65 -32.63 -113.81
C GLY A 816 60.88 -31.95 -113.19
N SER A 817 61.54 -32.58 -112.21
CA SER A 817 62.77 -32.02 -111.61
C SER A 817 63.99 -32.32 -112.48
N THR A 818 64.82 -31.29 -112.71
CA THR A 818 66.08 -31.44 -113.46
C THR A 818 67.23 -31.95 -112.59
N VAL A 819 66.99 -32.21 -111.30
CA VAL A 819 68.03 -32.55 -110.31
C VAL A 819 67.92 -34.00 -109.83
N SER A 820 66.70 -34.54 -109.75
CA SER A 820 66.44 -35.91 -109.30
C SER A 820 65.09 -36.38 -109.84
N GLN A 821 64.94 -37.69 -110.08
CA GLN A 821 63.63 -38.30 -110.41
C GLN A 821 62.67 -38.35 -109.20
N TYR A 822 63.12 -37.94 -108.02
CA TYR A 822 62.35 -37.88 -106.79
C TYR A 822 62.38 -36.47 -106.18
N VAL A 823 61.41 -36.15 -105.31
CA VAL A 823 61.38 -34.90 -104.54
C VAL A 823 62.63 -34.77 -103.67
N THR A 824 63.26 -33.59 -103.74
CA THR A 824 64.47 -33.24 -102.99
C THR A 824 64.29 -31.93 -102.22
N LEU A 825 65.14 -31.70 -101.23
CA LEU A 825 65.20 -30.45 -100.49
C LEU A 825 66.54 -29.76 -100.70
N SER A 826 66.48 -28.43 -100.85
CA SER A 826 67.63 -27.55 -100.59
C SER A 826 67.53 -27.02 -99.16
N LEU A 827 68.64 -27.04 -98.41
CA LEU A 827 68.67 -26.61 -97.01
C LEU A 827 69.78 -25.59 -96.77
N GLY A 828 69.42 -24.48 -96.13
CA GLY A 828 70.34 -23.49 -95.58
C GLY A 828 70.41 -23.62 -94.06
N VAL A 829 71.63 -23.68 -93.52
CA VAL A 829 71.88 -23.81 -92.08
C VAL A 829 72.71 -22.64 -91.61
N ALA A 830 72.27 -21.99 -90.54
CA ALA A 830 73.04 -20.98 -89.83
C ALA A 830 72.92 -21.18 -88.31
N GLY A 831 73.95 -20.79 -87.57
CA GLY A 831 73.93 -20.82 -86.12
C GLY A 831 74.86 -19.79 -85.51
N LEU A 832 74.48 -19.24 -84.37
CA LEU A 832 75.27 -18.27 -83.61
C LEU A 832 74.94 -18.36 -82.13
N ILE A 833 75.69 -17.67 -81.28
CA ILE A 833 75.31 -17.43 -79.88
C ILE A 833 74.63 -16.05 -79.81
N PRO A 834 73.35 -15.95 -79.42
CA PRO A 834 72.65 -14.67 -79.38
C PRO A 834 73.33 -13.65 -78.47
N CYS A 835 73.54 -12.42 -78.96
CA CYS A 835 74.17 -11.33 -78.22
C CYS A 835 73.23 -10.11 -78.09
N PRO A 836 73.37 -9.31 -77.01
CA PRO A 836 72.65 -8.03 -76.89
C PRO A 836 72.95 -7.11 -78.09
N GLY A 837 71.92 -6.53 -78.70
CA GLY A 837 72.05 -5.61 -79.84
C GLY A 837 71.90 -6.25 -81.23
N VAL A 838 71.82 -7.58 -81.32
CA VAL A 838 71.51 -8.31 -82.56
C VAL A 838 70.10 -8.92 -82.43
N THR A 839 69.33 -8.86 -83.51
CA THR A 839 67.97 -9.43 -83.58
C THR A 839 67.95 -10.80 -84.27
N PRO A 840 66.92 -11.64 -84.05
CA PRO A 840 66.75 -12.91 -84.76
C PRO A 840 66.80 -12.78 -86.29
N ALA A 841 66.46 -11.61 -86.84
CA ALA A 841 66.52 -11.32 -88.26
C ALA A 841 67.91 -11.60 -88.88
N LYS A 842 69.01 -11.42 -88.13
CA LYS A 842 70.36 -11.74 -88.62
C LYS A 842 70.54 -13.25 -88.85
N LEU A 843 70.05 -14.08 -87.92
CA LEU A 843 70.11 -15.54 -88.04
C LEU A 843 69.20 -16.04 -89.17
N ILE A 844 68.00 -15.46 -89.30
CA ILE A 844 67.07 -15.77 -90.40
C ILE A 844 67.69 -15.41 -91.75
N ALA A 845 68.22 -14.20 -91.90
CA ALA A 845 68.84 -13.74 -93.14
C ALA A 845 70.05 -14.60 -93.56
N ALA A 846 70.84 -15.06 -92.59
CA ALA A 846 71.97 -15.94 -92.87
C ALA A 846 71.54 -17.35 -93.31
N ALA A 847 70.52 -17.93 -92.67
CA ALA A 847 69.98 -19.22 -93.08
C ALA A 847 69.29 -19.13 -94.45
N ASP A 848 68.62 -18.03 -94.75
CA ASP A 848 68.02 -17.75 -96.06
C ASP A 848 69.07 -17.58 -97.16
N ALA A 849 70.15 -16.84 -96.89
CA ALA A 849 71.28 -16.72 -97.82
C ALA A 849 71.94 -18.08 -98.12
N ALA A 850 72.12 -18.92 -97.09
CA ALA A 850 72.62 -20.29 -97.25
C ALA A 850 71.67 -21.14 -98.11
N LEU A 851 70.35 -21.00 -97.92
CA LEU A 851 69.34 -21.69 -98.71
C LEU A 851 69.35 -21.23 -100.17
N TYR A 852 69.50 -19.93 -100.41
CA TYR A 852 69.64 -19.38 -101.76
C TYR A 852 70.88 -19.94 -102.47
N GLU A 853 72.03 -20.00 -101.79
CA GLU A 853 73.25 -20.62 -102.32
C GLU A 853 73.05 -22.12 -102.62
N ALA A 854 72.34 -22.85 -101.76
CA ALA A 854 71.99 -24.24 -102.02
C ALA A 854 71.19 -24.38 -103.33
N LYS A 855 70.24 -23.45 -103.57
CA LYS A 855 69.41 -23.43 -104.79
C LYS A 855 70.20 -23.06 -106.05
N THR A 856 71.12 -22.10 -106.00
CA THR A 856 71.87 -21.64 -107.19
C THR A 856 73.03 -22.54 -107.57
N THR A 857 73.66 -23.20 -106.59
CA THR A 857 74.82 -24.07 -106.85
C THR A 857 74.45 -25.47 -107.35
N GLY A 858 73.15 -25.73 -107.56
CA GLY A 858 72.64 -26.95 -108.21
C GLY A 858 71.62 -27.75 -107.42
N ARG A 859 71.06 -27.21 -106.31
CA ARG A 859 69.96 -27.81 -105.51
C ARG A 859 70.30 -29.16 -104.86
N ASP A 860 69.33 -29.75 -104.15
CA ASP A 860 69.41 -31.06 -103.48
C ASP A 860 70.64 -31.21 -102.57
N ARG A 861 70.89 -30.20 -101.74
CA ARG A 861 72.07 -30.10 -100.88
C ARG A 861 71.82 -29.29 -99.62
N VAL A 862 72.78 -29.40 -98.70
CA VAL A 862 72.83 -28.62 -97.46
C VAL A 862 74.02 -27.67 -97.53
N ILE A 863 73.78 -26.36 -97.34
CA ILE A 863 74.82 -25.33 -97.20
C ILE A 863 74.82 -24.82 -95.76
N LEU A 864 76.01 -24.69 -95.17
CA LEU A 864 76.23 -24.15 -93.83
C LEU A 864 76.94 -22.80 -93.96
N VAL A 865 76.39 -21.77 -93.30
CA VAL A 865 77.05 -20.48 -93.13
C VAL A 865 77.49 -20.36 -91.66
N GLU A 866 78.78 -20.14 -91.44
CA GLU A 866 79.35 -19.82 -90.12
C GLU A 866 79.27 -18.30 -89.88
N LEU A 867 78.76 -17.90 -88.71
CA LEU A 867 78.47 -16.51 -88.34
C LEU A 867 79.26 -16.02 -87.12
#